data_AF-A0A2E4X0Q3-F1
#
_entry.id   AF-A0A2E4X0Q3-F1
#
_cell.length_a   1.000
_cell.length_b   1.000
_cell.length_c   1.000
_cell.angle_alpha   90.00
_cell.angle_beta   90.00
_cell.angle_gamma   90.00
#
_symmetry.space_group_name_H-M   'P 1'
#
loop_
_entity.id
_entity.type
_entity.pdbx_description
1 polymer ?
#
loop_
_entity_poly.entity_id
_entity_poly.type
_entity_poly.pdbx_seq_one_letter_code
_entity_poly.pdbx_strand_id
1 'polypeptide(L)'
;MRYCLFALLFLGMGCPSDGVPGDSSPGSCEEGARRCAGSASAEVCAAGAWRQEICVAGCSEGRCQSSQQNRCSPGSARCGDQGREICQDDGQGWRRFPCRTNQSCQDGGCIQDEGRCVPGETTCLDEETIGRCDDSGENWQQESTCPADSRCQQGRCISPCDRARDNRSYQGCAFYAVDLPQVSGDADQDQHPFAVVIANPQEDPLEVTVTGQLGGVVELVEQQTVVESLRSAQGGVPRRETVYSEVHDADGSIERIRGSARGIEVPPRGLATLILPSNSAGTRRQGLTTTFHSEQASRAYRVETTLPVTAYQFQPLCCSHSFTNDATILMPVGAQGNHYYPVAPPIFRGQVPGFVSVVGGDEAAQVQINLGDKQVELPPGASAPGGILSLELLPYEVLTLFNEAGAAVRSDLTGIEVLSDKEVSVFGGHVCTFVPENKGYCDHLETSMLPVSTWRSEVVASHTHWRGNEPGEVNYYRIQAAADDTRIRIIPDLDRIDTHGTMAPGLPRCTEMMRDGQLELDQGQWCELGTRIDFVARANGAIQMVQFMAGSETSVAVIDQNAMNQRGDPAVLAIPPTEQYRREYTFLAPTTYESNYINLIHRPGTEILLDGQEVDGTTMGNANQLPHLVLANQDIGDRVWQMSVVEIGPGAHRVESADGDRFGITVYAYDRDVSYAYAGGMDLAKAAGP
;
A
#
# COMPACT_ATOMS: atom_id res chain seq x y z
N MET A 1 -22.61 56.03 -25.51
CA MET A 1 -21.82 57.11 -26.14
C MET A 1 -20.47 56.51 -26.51
N ARG A 2 -20.21 56.10 -27.75
CA ARG A 2 -19.89 56.87 -28.97
C ARG A 2 -18.58 57.68 -28.88
N TYR A 3 -17.65 57.27 -29.76
CA TYR A 3 -16.75 58.10 -30.59
C TYR A 3 -15.48 58.69 -29.95
N CYS A 4 -14.36 58.96 -30.64
CA CYS A 4 -13.96 59.04 -32.06
C CYS A 4 -12.40 59.11 -32.05
N LEU A 5 -11.63 58.48 -32.95
CA LEU A 5 -11.26 58.93 -34.32
C LEU A 5 -9.88 59.62 -34.42
N PHE A 6 -9.04 59.10 -35.33
CA PHE A 6 -8.05 59.80 -36.16
C PHE A 6 -8.01 58.95 -37.45
N ALA A 7 -8.59 59.29 -38.61
CA ALA A 7 -8.66 60.48 -39.46
C ALA A 7 -7.40 60.74 -40.29
N LEU A 8 -7.49 60.46 -41.61
CA LEU A 8 -7.06 61.29 -42.76
C LEU A 8 -7.56 60.60 -44.05
N LEU A 9 -8.65 61.06 -44.69
CA LEU A 9 -8.78 62.14 -45.71
C LEU A 9 -8.29 61.74 -47.11
N PHE A 10 -8.91 62.07 -48.26
CA PHE A 10 -10.24 62.55 -48.70
C PHE A 10 -10.13 62.82 -50.23
N LEU A 11 -11.28 63.05 -50.90
CA LEU A 11 -11.52 63.62 -52.26
C LEU A 11 -11.73 62.58 -53.39
N GLY A 12 -12.72 62.70 -54.28
CA GLY A 12 -13.70 63.76 -54.51
C GLY A 12 -14.38 63.53 -55.89
N MET A 13 -15.66 63.85 -55.97
CA MET A 13 -16.64 63.49 -57.02
C MET A 13 -16.66 64.41 -58.26
N GLY A 14 -17.20 63.91 -59.39
CA GLY A 14 -18.17 64.67 -60.21
C GLY A 14 -17.91 64.90 -61.72
N CYS A 15 -18.65 64.14 -62.57
CA CYS A 15 -19.32 64.39 -63.88
C CYS A 15 -18.85 65.50 -64.86
N PRO A 16 -18.99 65.37 -66.22
CA PRO A 16 -20.26 65.05 -66.92
C PRO A 16 -20.16 64.22 -68.23
N SER A 17 -21.33 63.88 -68.78
CA SER A 17 -21.59 63.22 -70.07
C SER A 17 -21.38 64.15 -71.27
N ASP A 18 -20.79 63.62 -72.35
CA ASP A 18 -21.40 63.52 -73.70
C ASP A 18 -20.33 63.33 -74.80
N GLY A 19 -20.53 62.32 -75.65
CA GLY A 19 -20.28 62.46 -77.09
C GLY A 19 -19.22 61.56 -77.76
N VAL A 20 -19.74 60.76 -78.71
CA VAL A 20 -19.18 60.47 -80.06
C VAL A 20 -18.27 59.22 -80.20
N PRO A 21 -18.38 58.43 -81.30
CA PRO A 21 -18.14 56.99 -81.30
C PRO A 21 -16.75 56.58 -81.79
N GLY A 22 -16.33 55.38 -81.38
CA GLY A 22 -15.20 54.64 -81.96
C GLY A 22 -14.27 54.07 -80.91
N ASP A 23 -14.50 52.82 -80.50
CA ASP A 23 -13.52 51.73 -80.50
C ASP A 23 -14.10 50.55 -79.72
N SER A 24 -14.09 49.35 -80.31
CA SER A 24 -14.44 48.12 -79.62
C SER A 24 -13.45 47.87 -78.48
N SER A 25 -13.85 48.17 -77.24
CA SER A 25 -13.00 47.94 -76.07
C SER A 25 -13.28 46.56 -75.45
N PRO A 26 -12.24 45.77 -75.13
CA PRO A 26 -12.34 44.35 -74.83
C PRO A 26 -12.50 44.15 -73.33
N GLY A 27 -13.67 43.70 -72.85
CA GLY A 27 -13.79 43.42 -71.41
C GLY A 27 -15.16 43.07 -70.85
N SER A 28 -16.26 43.38 -71.51
CA SER A 28 -17.58 42.95 -71.05
C SER A 28 -17.84 41.47 -71.41
N CYS A 29 -18.43 40.74 -70.47
CA CYS A 29 -18.74 39.31 -70.62
C CYS A 29 -20.20 39.02 -70.27
N GLU A 30 -20.72 37.90 -70.79
CA GLU A 30 -22.05 37.41 -70.44
C GLU A 30 -22.04 36.73 -69.06
N GLU A 31 -23.05 37.01 -68.24
CA GLU A 31 -23.16 36.49 -66.88
C GLU A 31 -23.04 34.95 -66.84
N GLY A 32 -22.14 34.43 -65.99
CA GLY A 32 -21.90 33.00 -65.85
C GLY A 32 -20.98 32.38 -66.91
N ALA A 33 -20.57 33.13 -67.94
CA ALA A 33 -19.55 32.68 -68.89
C ALA A 33 -18.24 32.37 -68.15
N ARG A 34 -17.52 31.35 -68.61
CA ARG A 34 -16.25 30.89 -68.00
C ARG A 34 -15.16 30.79 -69.04
N ARG A 35 -13.93 31.13 -68.66
CA ARG A 35 -12.74 30.97 -69.52
C ARG A 35 -11.49 30.72 -68.68
N CYS A 36 -10.47 30.13 -69.26
CA CYS A 36 -9.16 30.07 -68.62
C CYS A 36 -8.38 31.37 -68.90
N ALA A 37 -7.86 32.00 -67.85
CA ALA A 37 -6.97 33.16 -67.94
C ALA A 37 -5.51 32.72 -67.74
N GLY A 38 -5.14 31.59 -68.35
CA GLY A 38 -3.85 30.92 -68.21
C GLY A 38 -3.99 29.51 -67.60
N SER A 39 -2.88 28.77 -67.57
CA SER A 39 -2.87 27.42 -66.99
C SER A 39 -3.13 27.41 -65.48
N ALA A 40 -2.79 28.49 -64.77
CA ALA A 40 -2.93 28.60 -63.33
C ALA A 40 -4.15 29.42 -62.87
N SER A 41 -5.07 29.81 -63.77
CA SER A 41 -6.27 30.52 -63.34
C SER A 41 -7.45 30.39 -64.30
N ALA A 42 -8.65 30.35 -63.73
CA ALA A 42 -9.93 30.44 -64.43
C ALA A 42 -10.59 31.79 -64.14
N GLU A 43 -11.44 32.26 -65.03
CA GLU A 43 -12.28 33.43 -64.82
C GLU A 43 -13.74 33.05 -65.03
N VAL A 44 -14.60 33.60 -64.17
CA VAL A 44 -16.06 33.53 -64.30
C VAL A 44 -16.63 34.94 -64.39
N CYS A 45 -17.53 35.17 -65.34
CA CYS A 45 -18.21 36.43 -65.45
C CYS A 45 -19.28 36.55 -64.36
N ALA A 46 -19.17 37.58 -63.54
CA ALA A 46 -20.14 37.90 -62.50
C ALA A 46 -20.39 39.41 -62.45
N ALA A 47 -21.66 39.81 -62.53
CA ALA A 47 -22.12 41.18 -62.72
C ALA A 47 -21.47 41.88 -63.92
N GLY A 48 -21.34 41.17 -65.05
CA GLY A 48 -20.79 41.70 -66.31
C GLY A 48 -19.27 41.95 -66.32
N ALA A 49 -18.54 41.50 -65.30
CA ALA A 49 -17.08 41.58 -65.21
C ALA A 49 -16.46 40.21 -64.88
N TRP A 50 -15.27 39.94 -65.43
CA TRP A 50 -14.52 38.71 -65.14
C TRP A 50 -13.95 38.74 -63.72
N ARG A 51 -14.22 37.67 -62.95
CA ARG A 51 -13.59 37.41 -61.66
C ARG A 51 -12.69 36.20 -61.77
N GLN A 52 -11.45 36.35 -61.32
CA GLN A 52 -10.41 35.32 -61.43
C GLN A 52 -10.44 34.37 -60.21
N GLU A 53 -10.19 33.10 -60.48
CA GLU A 53 -10.01 32.00 -59.53
C GLU A 53 -8.67 31.33 -59.84
N ILE A 54 -7.86 31.05 -58.81
CA ILE A 54 -6.52 30.45 -58.97
C ILE A 54 -6.67 28.92 -59.06
N CYS A 55 -6.11 28.33 -60.12
CA CYS A 55 -6.13 26.89 -60.36
C CYS A 55 -4.78 26.24 -60.00
N VAL A 56 -4.80 25.29 -59.07
CA VAL A 56 -3.59 24.61 -58.56
C VAL A 56 -3.13 23.47 -59.48
N ALA A 57 -4.06 22.73 -60.09
CA ALA A 57 -3.76 21.58 -60.97
C ALA A 57 -4.06 21.84 -62.45
N GLY A 58 -4.07 23.11 -62.87
CA GLY A 58 -4.40 23.49 -64.24
C GLY A 58 -5.85 23.98 -64.42
N CYS A 59 -6.07 24.83 -65.42
CA CYS A 59 -7.41 25.20 -65.91
C CYS A 59 -7.70 24.49 -67.24
N SER A 60 -8.89 23.87 -67.34
CA SER A 60 -9.43 23.34 -68.59
C SER A 60 -10.90 23.72 -68.72
N GLU A 61 -11.33 24.14 -69.92
CA GLU A 61 -12.69 24.58 -70.23
C GLU A 61 -13.26 25.64 -69.25
N GLY A 62 -12.39 26.52 -68.76
CA GLY A 62 -12.76 27.59 -67.83
C GLY A 62 -13.06 27.15 -66.41
N ARG A 63 -12.59 25.96 -65.99
CA ARG A 63 -12.70 25.45 -64.61
C ARG A 63 -11.38 24.93 -64.07
N CYS A 64 -11.14 25.13 -62.78
CA CYS A 64 -10.00 24.55 -62.08
C CYS A 64 -10.18 23.04 -61.87
N GLN A 65 -9.13 22.27 -62.17
CA GLN A 65 -9.08 20.84 -61.92
C GLN A 65 -8.71 20.58 -60.43
N SER A 66 -9.35 19.61 -59.77
CA SER A 66 -9.02 19.20 -58.39
C SER A 66 -8.60 17.73 -58.31
N SER A 67 -7.48 17.46 -57.63
CA SER A 67 -6.96 16.11 -57.39
C SER A 67 -7.49 15.57 -56.05
N GLN A 68 -8.66 14.92 -56.04
CA GLN A 68 -9.25 14.29 -54.85
C GLN A 68 -8.92 12.79 -54.72
N GLN A 69 -7.66 12.40 -54.49
CA GLN A 69 -7.37 10.98 -54.23
C GLN A 69 -6.52 10.65 -52.99
N ASN A 70 -5.95 11.62 -52.26
CA ASN A 70 -5.05 11.31 -51.13
C ASN A 70 -5.33 12.09 -49.83
N ARG A 71 -6.60 12.35 -49.47
CA ARG A 71 -6.91 12.91 -48.13
C ARG A 71 -7.12 11.82 -47.08
N CYS A 72 -6.48 11.97 -45.92
CA CYS A 72 -6.63 11.11 -44.74
C CYS A 72 -6.79 11.95 -43.46
N SER A 73 -7.23 11.35 -42.35
CA SER A 73 -7.34 12.04 -41.06
C SER A 73 -5.97 12.10 -40.36
N PRO A 74 -5.42 13.28 -40.03
CA PRO A 74 -4.13 13.40 -39.33
C PRO A 74 -4.01 12.44 -38.13
N GLY A 75 -2.89 11.73 -38.04
CA GLY A 75 -2.63 10.76 -36.97
C GLY A 75 -3.35 9.40 -37.09
N SER A 76 -4.30 9.24 -38.02
CA SER A 76 -4.89 7.91 -38.29
C SER A 76 -3.83 6.94 -38.82
N ALA A 77 -3.97 5.66 -38.49
CA ALA A 77 -3.06 4.60 -38.92
C ALA A 77 -3.79 3.55 -39.77
N ARG A 78 -3.07 2.97 -40.74
CA ARG A 78 -3.54 1.85 -41.57
C ARG A 78 -2.39 0.91 -41.90
N CYS A 79 -2.72 -0.24 -42.47
CA CYS A 79 -1.72 -1.13 -43.07
C CYS A 79 -1.63 -0.88 -44.57
N GLY A 80 -0.41 -0.62 -45.05
CA GLY A 80 -0.08 -0.58 -46.47
C GLY A 80 0.81 -1.76 -46.86
N ASP A 81 1.14 -1.86 -48.14
CA ASP A 81 1.84 -3.00 -48.73
C ASP A 81 3.24 -3.28 -48.14
N GLN A 82 3.80 -2.34 -47.37
CA GLN A 82 5.15 -2.42 -46.81
C GLN A 82 5.21 -2.09 -45.30
N GLY A 83 4.09 -2.24 -44.59
CA GLY A 83 4.00 -2.02 -43.14
C GLY A 83 2.97 -0.98 -42.74
N ARG A 84 3.14 -0.41 -41.54
CA ARG A 84 2.22 0.58 -40.97
C ARG A 84 2.35 1.92 -41.69
N GLU A 85 1.23 2.55 -42.01
CA GLU A 85 1.15 3.90 -42.54
C GLU A 85 0.42 4.81 -41.56
N ILE A 86 0.95 6.01 -41.31
CA ILE A 86 0.33 7.03 -40.45
C ILE A 86 0.08 8.28 -41.30
N CYS A 87 -1.14 8.81 -41.23
CA CYS A 87 -1.49 10.04 -41.93
C CYS A 87 -0.72 11.25 -41.37
N GLN A 88 -0.10 12.03 -42.25
CA GLN A 88 0.65 13.23 -41.89
C GLN A 88 -0.26 14.33 -41.33
N ASP A 89 0.33 15.24 -40.55
CA ASP A 89 -0.40 16.29 -39.86
C ASP A 89 -1.16 17.24 -40.80
N ASP A 90 -0.72 17.36 -42.06
CA ASP A 90 -1.37 18.16 -43.10
C ASP A 90 -2.56 17.45 -43.77
N GLY A 91 -2.79 16.16 -43.45
CA GLY A 91 -3.85 15.34 -44.02
C GLY A 91 -3.69 15.04 -45.51
N GLN A 92 -2.53 15.34 -46.12
CA GLN A 92 -2.30 15.28 -47.57
C GLN A 92 -1.59 13.98 -48.00
N GLY A 93 -1.18 13.13 -47.06
CA GLY A 93 -0.52 11.89 -47.40
C GLY A 93 -0.23 11.00 -46.21
N TRP A 94 0.14 9.75 -46.53
CA TRP A 94 0.51 8.73 -45.57
C TRP A 94 2.03 8.62 -45.48
N ARG A 95 2.57 8.56 -44.26
CA ARG A 95 3.98 8.28 -43.99
C ARG A 95 4.12 6.81 -43.57
N ARG A 96 5.07 6.11 -44.18
CA ARG A 96 5.33 4.69 -43.95
C ARG A 96 6.28 4.46 -42.79
N PHE A 97 5.98 3.41 -42.03
CA PHE A 97 6.73 2.86 -40.92
C PHE A 97 6.78 1.34 -41.12
N PRO A 98 7.87 0.79 -41.69
CA PRO A 98 7.99 -0.65 -41.83
C PRO A 98 7.93 -1.32 -40.45
N CYS A 99 7.19 -2.42 -40.36
CA CYS A 99 7.20 -3.26 -39.17
C CYS A 99 8.56 -3.94 -39.03
N ARG A 100 8.93 -4.35 -37.81
CA ARG A 100 10.19 -5.05 -37.58
C ARG A 100 10.19 -6.41 -38.27
N THR A 101 11.36 -7.02 -38.43
CA THR A 101 11.48 -8.42 -38.84
C THR A 101 10.63 -9.28 -37.89
N ASN A 102 9.74 -10.13 -38.43
CA ASN A 102 8.77 -10.98 -37.71
C ASN A 102 7.54 -10.25 -37.12
N GLN A 103 7.19 -9.08 -37.69
CA GLN A 103 5.93 -8.41 -37.44
C GLN A 103 5.17 -8.17 -38.74
N SER A 104 3.88 -8.46 -38.75
CA SER A 104 2.95 -8.04 -39.79
C SER A 104 2.14 -6.82 -39.33
N CYS A 105 1.70 -6.01 -40.29
CA CYS A 105 0.79 -4.92 -39.96
C CYS A 105 -0.64 -5.46 -39.90
N GLN A 106 -1.30 -5.30 -38.75
CA GLN A 106 -2.73 -5.55 -38.58
C GLN A 106 -3.39 -4.32 -37.95
N ASP A 107 -4.51 -3.87 -38.51
CA ASP A 107 -5.31 -2.74 -38.01
C ASP A 107 -4.53 -1.43 -37.75
N GLY A 108 -3.50 -1.19 -38.56
CA GLY A 108 -2.64 0.00 -38.42
C GLY A 108 -1.62 -0.09 -37.29
N GLY A 109 -1.45 -1.25 -36.65
CA GLY A 109 -0.39 -1.59 -35.71
C GLY A 109 0.55 -2.66 -36.28
N CYS A 110 1.81 -2.66 -35.85
CA CYS A 110 2.72 -3.77 -36.12
C CYS A 110 2.55 -4.81 -35.01
N ILE A 111 2.03 -5.97 -35.35
CA ILE A 111 1.81 -7.10 -34.46
C ILE A 111 2.85 -8.19 -34.74
N GLN A 112 3.17 -9.00 -33.75
CA GLN A 112 4.11 -10.12 -33.91
C GLN A 112 3.43 -11.28 -34.65
N ASP A 113 4.12 -11.85 -35.64
CA ASP A 113 3.58 -13.02 -36.35
C ASP A 113 3.60 -14.24 -35.42
N GLU A 114 2.44 -14.86 -35.18
CA GLU A 114 2.35 -16.07 -34.35
C GLU A 114 3.30 -17.15 -34.88
N GLY A 115 4.26 -17.57 -34.05
CA GLY A 115 5.26 -18.59 -34.38
C GLY A 115 6.62 -18.08 -34.87
N ARG A 116 6.84 -16.77 -35.02
CA ARG A 116 8.16 -16.21 -35.32
C ARG A 116 8.75 -15.48 -34.10
N CYS A 117 10.02 -15.76 -33.82
CA CYS A 117 10.77 -15.20 -32.68
C CYS A 117 11.98 -14.40 -33.18
N VAL A 118 12.56 -13.53 -32.35
CA VAL A 118 13.78 -12.81 -32.76
C VAL A 118 14.98 -13.74 -32.59
N PRO A 119 15.81 -13.98 -33.61
CA PRO A 119 17.01 -14.82 -33.47
C PRO A 119 17.84 -14.46 -32.23
N GLY A 120 18.11 -15.45 -31.39
CA GLY A 120 18.84 -15.28 -30.14
C GLY A 120 18.03 -14.73 -28.96
N GLU A 121 16.76 -14.39 -29.12
CA GLU A 121 15.84 -14.12 -28.00
C GLU A 121 15.65 -15.37 -27.14
N THR A 122 15.31 -15.20 -25.86
CA THR A 122 14.99 -16.30 -24.95
C THR A 122 13.52 -16.26 -24.52
N THR A 123 12.94 -17.42 -24.28
CA THR A 123 11.57 -17.60 -23.77
C THR A 123 11.52 -18.80 -22.82
N CYS A 124 10.39 -19.02 -22.16
CA CYS A 124 10.14 -20.25 -21.44
C CYS A 124 9.41 -21.23 -22.34
N LEU A 125 10.01 -22.40 -22.57
CA LEU A 125 9.33 -23.49 -23.27
C LEU A 125 8.30 -24.17 -22.36
N ASP A 126 8.65 -24.25 -21.08
CA ASP A 126 7.84 -24.74 -19.96
C ASP A 126 8.36 -24.09 -18.67
N GLU A 127 7.83 -24.50 -17.51
CA GLU A 127 8.18 -23.94 -16.21
C GLU A 127 9.63 -24.25 -15.77
N GLU A 128 10.33 -25.17 -16.43
CA GLU A 128 11.66 -25.62 -16.06
C GLU A 128 12.70 -25.34 -17.15
N THR A 129 12.30 -24.91 -18.35
CA THR A 129 13.17 -24.91 -19.52
C THR A 129 13.19 -23.57 -20.24
N ILE A 130 14.39 -23.03 -20.44
CA ILE A 130 14.62 -21.86 -21.29
C ILE A 130 14.77 -22.33 -22.75
N GLY A 131 14.01 -21.69 -23.63
CA GLY A 131 14.18 -21.78 -25.07
C GLY A 131 14.92 -20.57 -25.62
N ARG A 132 15.77 -20.79 -26.62
CA ARG A 132 16.40 -19.75 -27.43
C ARG A 132 15.90 -19.84 -28.86
N CYS A 133 15.56 -18.70 -29.44
CA CYS A 133 15.16 -18.62 -30.83
C CYS A 133 16.35 -18.90 -31.74
N ASP A 134 16.18 -19.79 -32.71
CA ASP A 134 17.23 -20.12 -33.68
C ASP A 134 17.54 -18.97 -34.65
N ASP A 135 18.65 -19.10 -35.39
CA ASP A 135 19.10 -18.09 -36.36
C ASP A 135 18.10 -17.83 -37.50
N SER A 136 17.15 -18.76 -37.72
CA SER A 136 16.11 -18.61 -38.74
C SER A 136 14.95 -17.73 -38.26
N GLY A 137 14.80 -17.54 -36.95
CA GLY A 137 13.68 -16.80 -36.36
C GLY A 137 12.35 -17.57 -36.42
N GLU A 138 12.39 -18.87 -36.71
CA GLU A 138 11.21 -19.69 -36.97
C GLU A 138 10.94 -20.72 -35.86
N ASN A 139 11.93 -21.07 -35.04
CA ASN A 139 11.74 -22.05 -33.97
C ASN A 139 12.44 -21.66 -32.68
N TRP A 140 11.84 -22.07 -31.56
CA TRP A 140 12.48 -22.08 -30.26
C TRP A 140 13.17 -23.42 -30.02
N GLN A 141 14.44 -23.37 -29.66
CA GLN A 141 15.23 -24.56 -29.30
C GLN A 141 15.51 -24.53 -27.80
N GLN A 142 15.43 -25.68 -27.14
CA GLN A 142 15.84 -25.79 -25.74
C GLN A 142 17.31 -25.37 -25.60
N GLU A 143 17.55 -24.37 -24.76
CA GLU A 143 18.89 -23.87 -24.44
C GLU A 143 19.40 -24.48 -23.14
N SER A 144 18.58 -24.41 -22.09
CA SER A 144 18.97 -24.88 -20.76
C SER A 144 17.74 -25.24 -19.92
N THR A 145 17.98 -26.05 -18.89
CA THR A 145 17.01 -26.35 -17.84
C THR A 145 17.38 -25.55 -16.61
N CYS A 146 16.38 -25.00 -15.94
CA CYS A 146 16.52 -24.25 -14.71
C CYS A 146 17.00 -25.15 -13.57
N PRO A 147 17.82 -24.61 -12.65
CA PRO A 147 18.09 -25.26 -11.37
C PRO A 147 16.80 -25.71 -10.69
N ALA A 148 16.86 -26.83 -9.95
CA ALA A 148 15.69 -27.45 -9.33
C ALA A 148 14.88 -26.49 -8.42
N ASP A 149 15.57 -25.54 -7.80
CA ASP A 149 15.07 -24.49 -6.91
C ASP A 149 14.65 -23.21 -7.65
N SER A 150 14.48 -23.26 -8.97
CA SER A 150 14.04 -22.11 -9.77
C SER A 150 13.04 -22.53 -10.84
N ARG A 151 12.31 -21.56 -11.40
CA ARG A 151 11.38 -21.78 -12.51
C ARG A 151 11.67 -20.80 -13.63
N CYS A 152 11.40 -21.21 -14.86
CA CYS A 152 11.51 -20.31 -15.99
C CYS A 152 10.37 -19.30 -15.95
N GLN A 153 10.72 -18.01 -15.98
CA GLN A 153 9.79 -16.91 -16.16
C GLN A 153 10.43 -15.89 -17.11
N GLN A 154 9.69 -15.50 -18.16
CA GLN A 154 10.16 -14.54 -19.18
C GLN A 154 11.53 -14.90 -19.80
N GLY A 155 11.78 -16.18 -20.05
CA GLY A 155 13.01 -16.67 -20.67
C GLY A 155 14.25 -16.65 -19.77
N ARG A 156 14.06 -16.66 -18.45
CA ARG A 156 15.13 -16.68 -17.43
C ARG A 156 14.72 -17.58 -16.28
N CYS A 157 15.69 -18.22 -15.64
CA CYS A 157 15.46 -18.98 -14.40
C CYS A 157 15.41 -18.01 -13.23
N ILE A 158 14.27 -17.97 -12.54
CA ILE A 158 14.00 -17.08 -11.42
C ILE A 158 13.73 -17.95 -10.19
N SER A 159 14.40 -17.64 -9.08
CA SER A 159 14.17 -18.33 -7.81
C SER A 159 12.78 -17.97 -7.25
N PRO A 160 12.16 -18.81 -6.38
CA PRO A 160 10.95 -18.45 -5.67
C PRO A 160 11.05 -17.11 -4.93
N CYS A 161 12.23 -16.81 -4.37
CA CYS A 161 12.52 -15.55 -3.69
C CYS A 161 12.53 -14.36 -4.63
N ASP A 162 13.23 -14.46 -5.77
CA ASP A 162 13.25 -13.39 -6.77
C ASP A 162 11.87 -13.18 -7.38
N ARG A 163 11.10 -14.25 -7.61
CA ARG A 163 9.73 -14.16 -8.09
C ARG A 163 8.82 -13.49 -7.06
N ALA A 164 8.97 -13.83 -5.78
CA ALA A 164 8.21 -13.19 -4.70
C ALA A 164 8.54 -11.69 -4.59
N ARG A 165 9.82 -11.34 -4.78
CA ARG A 165 10.31 -9.96 -4.86
C ARG A 165 9.74 -9.21 -6.06
N ASP A 166 9.74 -9.83 -7.24
CA ASP A 166 9.23 -9.25 -8.48
C ASP A 166 7.71 -9.07 -8.46
N ASN A 167 7.00 -10.05 -7.89
CA ASN A 167 5.56 -9.98 -7.65
C ASN A 167 5.21 -9.02 -6.51
N ARG A 168 6.21 -8.56 -5.74
CA ARG A 168 6.07 -7.67 -4.60
C ARG A 168 5.06 -8.20 -3.59
N SER A 169 5.11 -9.49 -3.28
CA SER A 169 4.20 -10.11 -2.31
C SER A 169 4.60 -9.75 -0.87
N TYR A 170 3.66 -9.80 0.09
CA TYR A 170 4.01 -9.85 1.53
C TYR A 170 4.80 -11.09 1.93
N GLN A 171 4.73 -12.15 1.10
CA GLN A 171 5.62 -13.28 1.21
C GLN A 171 6.95 -12.95 0.55
N GLY A 172 8.06 -13.14 1.26
CA GLY A 172 9.40 -12.88 0.75
C GLY A 172 10.46 -13.66 1.51
N CYS A 173 11.72 -13.42 1.17
CA CYS A 173 12.86 -14.19 1.70
C CYS A 173 13.81 -13.39 2.57
N ALA A 174 13.58 -12.09 2.73
CA ALA A 174 14.39 -11.23 3.58
C ALA A 174 13.51 -10.17 4.24
N PHE A 175 13.69 -9.94 5.53
CA PHE A 175 12.91 -9.00 6.34
C PHE A 175 13.82 -8.25 7.32
N TYR A 176 13.39 -7.07 7.74
CA TYR A 176 14.01 -6.35 8.85
C TYR A 176 13.01 -6.23 10.00
N ALA A 177 13.41 -6.72 11.17
CA ALA A 177 12.65 -6.63 12.41
C ALA A 177 13.35 -5.70 13.39
N VAL A 178 12.59 -5.00 14.24
CA VAL A 178 13.13 -4.06 15.21
C VAL A 178 12.43 -4.25 16.55
N ASP A 179 13.21 -4.41 17.61
CA ASP A 179 12.72 -4.29 18.97
C ASP A 179 12.32 -2.82 19.20
N LEU A 180 11.01 -2.53 19.12
CA LEU A 180 10.49 -1.16 19.15
C LEU A 180 10.40 -0.61 20.59
N PRO A 181 10.38 0.72 20.76
CA PRO A 181 10.28 1.33 22.07
C PRO A 181 8.94 1.00 22.75
N GLN A 182 9.00 0.39 23.94
CA GLN A 182 7.82 0.02 24.74
C GLN A 182 8.06 0.27 26.22
N VAL A 183 7.05 0.49 27.06
CA VAL A 183 7.25 0.42 28.52
C VAL A 183 7.43 -1.02 28.97
N SER A 184 8.40 -1.29 29.85
CA SER A 184 8.18 -2.33 30.85
C SER A 184 7.58 -1.68 32.07
N GLY A 185 6.60 -2.31 32.73
CA GLY A 185 6.07 -1.80 33.99
C GLY A 185 7.14 -1.78 35.11
N ASP A 186 6.78 -2.17 36.34
CA ASP A 186 7.82 -2.45 37.36
C ASP A 186 8.68 -3.70 37.02
N ALA A 187 8.37 -4.39 35.92
CA ALA A 187 9.15 -5.47 35.36
C ALA A 187 10.35 -4.92 34.57
N ASP A 188 11.37 -5.75 34.42
CA ASP A 188 12.54 -5.45 33.61
C ASP A 188 12.14 -5.55 32.12
N GLN A 189 12.40 -4.53 31.29
CA GLN A 189 12.23 -4.60 29.82
C GLN A 189 13.00 -5.78 29.23
N ASP A 190 14.13 -6.17 29.83
CA ASP A 190 14.89 -7.34 29.43
C ASP A 190 14.13 -8.66 29.70
N GLN A 191 12.95 -8.60 30.33
CA GLN A 191 12.00 -9.71 30.52
C GLN A 191 10.82 -9.67 29.53
N HIS A 192 10.70 -8.69 28.64
CA HIS A 192 9.73 -8.71 27.54
C HIS A 192 10.32 -9.47 26.32
N PRO A 193 9.74 -10.61 25.92
CA PRO A 193 10.27 -11.42 24.82
C PRO A 193 9.93 -10.80 23.46
N PHE A 194 10.87 -10.03 22.90
CA PHE A 194 10.81 -9.64 21.49
C PHE A 194 11.03 -10.87 20.61
N ALA A 195 10.11 -11.13 19.69
CA ALA A 195 10.19 -12.30 18.83
C ALA A 195 9.85 -11.98 17.38
N VAL A 196 10.51 -12.70 16.47
CA VAL A 196 10.08 -12.80 15.08
C VAL A 196 9.46 -14.18 14.86
N VAL A 197 8.30 -14.16 14.21
CA VAL A 197 7.52 -15.35 13.86
C VAL A 197 7.53 -15.53 12.36
N ILE A 198 7.89 -16.73 11.90
CA ILE A 198 8.02 -17.08 10.48
C ILE A 198 7.02 -18.18 10.14
N ALA A 199 6.06 -17.89 9.27
CA ALA A 199 5.11 -18.85 8.74
C ALA A 199 5.58 -19.36 7.37
N ASN A 200 5.72 -20.67 7.22
CA ASN A 200 6.07 -21.32 5.96
C ASN A 200 4.79 -21.69 5.18
N PRO A 201 4.40 -20.95 4.13
CA PRO A 201 3.26 -21.32 3.30
C PRO A 201 3.61 -22.37 2.23
N GLN A 202 4.85 -22.83 2.14
CA GLN A 202 5.31 -23.74 1.10
C GLN A 202 4.99 -25.21 1.45
N GLU A 203 5.01 -26.06 0.42
CA GLU A 203 4.96 -27.52 0.54
C GLU A 203 6.33 -28.15 0.83
N ASP A 204 7.40 -27.34 0.76
CA ASP A 204 8.77 -27.75 1.02
C ASP A 204 9.28 -27.13 2.34
N PRO A 205 10.18 -27.81 3.08
CA PRO A 205 10.86 -27.20 4.22
C PRO A 205 11.76 -26.06 3.75
N LEU A 206 11.99 -25.09 4.64
CA LEU A 206 12.91 -23.98 4.40
C LEU A 206 13.83 -23.74 5.58
N GLU A 207 14.90 -23.00 5.37
CA GLU A 207 15.83 -22.63 6.43
C GLU A 207 15.71 -21.13 6.74
N VAL A 208 15.82 -20.77 8.02
CA VAL A 208 15.83 -19.39 8.51
C VAL A 208 17.18 -19.06 9.13
N THR A 209 17.73 -17.90 8.78
CA THR A 209 18.91 -17.31 9.44
C THR A 209 18.60 -15.90 9.91
N VAL A 210 18.96 -15.56 11.15
CA VAL A 210 18.79 -14.21 11.71
C VAL A 210 20.16 -13.61 12.01
N THR A 211 20.43 -12.44 11.43
CA THR A 211 21.63 -11.65 11.68
C THR A 211 21.29 -10.35 12.39
N GLY A 212 22.19 -9.92 13.27
CA GLY A 212 22.10 -8.66 14.00
C GLY A 212 23.22 -7.71 13.58
N GLN A 213 23.63 -6.87 14.53
CA GLN A 213 24.66 -5.84 14.36
C GLN A 213 25.90 -6.38 13.61
N LEU A 214 26.35 -5.64 12.59
CA LEU A 214 27.50 -5.97 11.72
C LEU A 214 27.37 -7.30 10.94
N GLY A 215 26.15 -7.84 10.79
CA GLY A 215 25.89 -9.08 10.06
C GLY A 215 26.26 -10.36 10.80
N GLY A 216 26.54 -10.29 12.11
CA GLY A 216 26.76 -11.47 12.94
C GLY A 216 25.47 -12.27 13.12
N VAL A 217 25.55 -13.60 13.08
CA VAL A 217 24.40 -14.46 13.42
C VAL A 217 24.04 -14.29 14.89
N VAL A 218 22.75 -14.15 15.15
CA VAL A 218 22.18 -13.95 16.49
C VAL A 218 22.18 -15.26 17.26
N GLU A 219 22.52 -15.21 18.55
CA GLU A 219 22.22 -16.30 19.50
C GLU A 219 20.79 -16.10 20.01
N LEU A 220 19.93 -17.10 19.81
CA LEU A 220 18.53 -17.04 20.22
C LEU A 220 18.40 -17.11 21.74
N VAL A 221 17.37 -16.45 22.26
CA VAL A 221 16.92 -16.67 23.63
C VAL A 221 16.09 -17.96 23.64
N GLU A 222 16.65 -19.04 24.19
CA GLU A 222 15.97 -20.36 24.21
C GLU A 222 14.58 -20.29 24.84
N GLN A 223 14.48 -19.60 25.98
CA GLN A 223 13.23 -19.40 26.70
C GLN A 223 13.29 -18.13 27.53
N GLN A 224 12.13 -17.54 27.77
CA GLN A 224 11.99 -16.34 28.56
C GLN A 224 10.74 -16.42 29.42
N THR A 225 10.92 -16.23 30.72
CA THR A 225 9.80 -16.21 31.66
C THR A 225 9.36 -14.78 31.90
N VAL A 226 8.12 -14.47 31.49
CA VAL A 226 7.43 -13.22 31.79
C VAL A 226 6.76 -13.35 33.15
N VAL A 227 6.94 -12.34 34.00
CA VAL A 227 6.45 -12.35 35.38
C VAL A 227 5.50 -11.18 35.57
N GLU A 228 4.31 -11.47 36.07
CA GLU A 228 3.34 -10.46 36.44
C GLU A 228 3.96 -9.44 37.42
N SER A 229 3.65 -8.15 37.26
CA SER A 229 4.15 -7.14 38.18
C SER A 229 3.63 -7.38 39.62
N LEU A 230 4.47 -7.12 40.63
CA LEU A 230 4.08 -7.24 42.04
C LEU A 230 2.93 -6.30 42.43
N ARG A 231 2.80 -5.14 41.74
CA ARG A 231 1.70 -4.19 41.95
C ARG A 231 0.38 -4.76 41.41
N SER A 232 0.43 -5.38 40.22
CA SER A 232 -0.73 -6.05 39.60
C SER A 232 -1.17 -7.28 40.40
N ALA A 233 -0.22 -8.00 41.00
CA ALA A 233 -0.52 -9.13 41.88
C ALA A 233 -1.22 -8.73 43.20
N GLN A 234 -1.32 -7.43 43.53
CA GLN A 234 -1.99 -6.88 44.73
C GLN A 234 -1.60 -7.58 46.06
N GLY A 235 -0.34 -8.00 46.19
CA GLY A 235 0.16 -8.74 47.36
C GLY A 235 -0.05 -10.26 47.32
N GLY A 236 -0.61 -10.78 46.22
CA GLY A 236 -0.61 -12.19 45.85
C GLY A 236 0.72 -12.66 45.24
N VAL A 237 0.79 -13.95 44.89
CA VAL A 237 1.95 -14.52 44.19
C VAL A 237 1.88 -14.13 42.71
N PRO A 238 2.89 -13.45 42.16
CA PRO A 238 2.93 -13.11 40.74
C PRO A 238 2.82 -14.35 39.86
N ARG A 239 1.91 -14.30 38.88
CA ARG A 239 1.82 -15.35 37.86
C ARG A 239 3.05 -15.29 36.94
N ARG A 240 3.36 -16.42 36.30
CA ARG A 240 4.53 -16.58 35.43
C ARG A 240 4.13 -17.37 34.19
N GLU A 241 4.52 -16.86 33.05
CA GLU A 241 4.37 -17.54 31.76
C GLU A 241 5.76 -17.70 31.14
N THR A 242 6.02 -18.83 30.48
CA THR A 242 7.33 -19.04 29.81
C THR A 242 7.11 -19.31 28.34
N VAL A 243 7.66 -18.42 27.52
CA VAL A 243 7.70 -18.57 26.07
C VAL A 243 9.07 -19.08 25.65
N TYR A 244 9.15 -19.63 24.44
CA TYR A 244 10.35 -20.31 23.95
C TYR A 244 10.62 -19.98 22.49
N SER A 245 11.89 -20.09 22.10
CA SER A 245 12.23 -20.26 20.69
C SER A 245 11.89 -21.69 20.26
N GLU A 246 11.05 -21.85 19.25
CA GLU A 246 10.49 -23.14 18.86
C GLU A 246 10.04 -23.20 17.39
N VAL A 247 9.96 -24.41 16.85
CA VAL A 247 9.35 -24.72 15.56
C VAL A 247 8.13 -25.61 15.78
N HIS A 248 7.04 -25.30 15.08
CA HIS A 248 5.82 -26.08 15.02
C HIS A 248 5.69 -26.65 13.60
N ASP A 249 5.43 -27.95 13.47
CA ASP A 249 5.00 -28.51 12.19
C ASP A 249 3.48 -28.38 11.98
N ALA A 250 3.01 -28.73 10.79
CA ALA A 250 1.59 -28.68 10.44
C ALA A 250 0.71 -29.65 11.24
N ASP A 251 1.30 -30.67 11.86
CA ASP A 251 0.62 -31.68 12.68
C ASP A 251 0.58 -31.29 14.17
N GLY A 252 1.19 -30.15 14.54
CA GLY A 252 1.26 -29.62 15.90
C GLY A 252 2.41 -30.16 16.75
N SER A 253 3.40 -30.84 16.15
CA SER A 253 4.63 -31.22 16.85
C SER A 253 5.49 -29.99 17.11
N ILE A 254 6.05 -29.90 18.33
CA ILE A 254 6.86 -28.76 18.77
C ILE A 254 8.32 -29.19 19.00
N GLU A 255 9.25 -28.48 18.38
CA GLU A 255 10.69 -28.59 18.62
C GLU A 255 11.24 -27.30 19.27
N ARG A 256 11.98 -27.43 20.37
CA ARG A 256 12.63 -26.28 21.03
C ARG A 256 13.98 -25.98 20.37
N ILE A 257 14.18 -24.73 19.99
CA ILE A 257 15.41 -24.27 19.32
C ILE A 257 16.42 -23.78 20.37
N ARG A 258 17.71 -24.11 20.17
CA ARG A 258 18.82 -23.69 21.02
C ARG A 258 19.98 -23.15 20.20
N GLY A 259 20.63 -22.10 20.69
CA GLY A 259 21.87 -21.56 20.14
C GLY A 259 21.64 -20.60 18.96
N SER A 260 22.56 -20.64 18.00
CA SER A 260 22.61 -19.67 16.90
C SER A 260 21.41 -19.78 15.96
N ALA A 261 20.85 -18.64 15.55
CA ALA A 261 19.83 -18.51 14.52
C ALA A 261 20.41 -18.71 13.10
N ARG A 262 21.01 -19.87 12.82
CA ARG A 262 21.60 -20.21 11.52
C ARG A 262 20.97 -21.49 10.99
N GLY A 263 20.35 -21.39 9.82
CA GLY A 263 19.80 -22.55 9.13
C GLY A 263 18.74 -23.30 9.94
N ILE A 264 17.88 -22.57 10.66
CA ILE A 264 16.78 -23.18 11.41
C ILE A 264 15.75 -23.71 10.40
N GLU A 265 15.58 -25.03 10.36
CA GLU A 265 14.61 -25.66 9.46
C GLU A 265 13.18 -25.40 9.95
N VAL A 266 12.31 -24.94 9.04
CA VAL A 266 10.88 -24.77 9.25
C VAL A 266 10.16 -25.75 8.31
N PRO A 267 9.44 -26.76 8.84
CA PRO A 267 8.73 -27.74 8.06
C PRO A 267 7.74 -27.11 7.07
N PRO A 268 7.33 -27.85 6.01
CA PRO A 268 6.20 -27.46 5.16
C PRO A 268 4.99 -27.10 5.99
N ARG A 269 4.31 -26.00 5.63
CA ARG A 269 3.12 -25.52 6.36
C ARG A 269 3.35 -25.30 7.88
N GLY A 270 4.60 -25.26 8.32
CA GLY A 270 5.01 -25.07 9.70
C GLY A 270 5.30 -23.61 10.05
N LEU A 271 5.71 -23.40 11.29
CA LEU A 271 5.98 -22.08 11.84
C LEU A 271 7.18 -22.09 12.77
N ALA A 272 7.99 -21.04 12.75
CA ALA A 272 9.05 -20.82 13.73
C ALA A 272 8.81 -19.55 14.53
N THR A 273 8.92 -19.66 15.85
CA THR A 273 8.96 -18.54 16.79
C THR A 273 10.40 -18.39 17.27
N LEU A 274 11.02 -17.25 16.98
CA LEU A 274 12.42 -16.98 17.29
C LEU A 274 12.48 -15.81 18.28
N ILE A 275 12.78 -16.08 19.55
CA ILE A 275 12.97 -15.03 20.56
C ILE A 275 14.38 -14.46 20.40
N LEU A 276 14.46 -13.16 20.16
CA LEU A 276 15.70 -12.46 19.92
C LEU A 276 16.17 -11.75 21.20
N PRO A 277 17.49 -11.55 21.37
CA PRO A 277 18.00 -10.71 22.46
C PRO A 277 17.38 -9.31 22.40
N SER A 278 17.15 -8.70 23.57
CA SER A 278 16.70 -7.29 23.65
C SER A 278 17.70 -6.37 22.93
N ASN A 279 17.18 -5.53 22.05
CA ASN A 279 17.94 -4.49 21.33
C ASN A 279 17.06 -3.27 21.04
N SER A 280 16.24 -2.90 22.03
CA SER A 280 15.21 -1.87 21.87
C SER A 280 15.77 -0.56 21.33
N ALA A 281 15.20 -0.10 20.22
CA ALA A 281 15.53 1.17 19.61
C ALA A 281 15.03 2.34 20.46
N GLY A 282 15.80 3.42 20.55
CA GLY A 282 15.42 4.65 21.24
C GLY A 282 15.28 4.52 22.76
N THR A 283 15.65 3.38 23.34
CA THR A 283 15.43 3.07 24.74
C THR A 283 16.75 3.05 25.51
N ARG A 284 16.80 3.77 26.64
CA ARG A 284 17.94 3.78 27.55
C ARG A 284 17.52 3.38 28.94
N ARG A 285 18.23 2.39 29.48
CA ARG A 285 18.02 1.90 30.84
C ARG A 285 19.15 2.36 31.77
N GLN A 286 18.77 2.96 32.91
CA GLN A 286 19.70 3.30 33.99
C GLN A 286 19.12 2.79 35.32
N GLY A 287 19.54 1.58 35.72
CA GLY A 287 18.98 0.91 36.89
C GLY A 287 17.51 0.53 36.66
N LEU A 288 16.61 1.05 37.50
CA LEU A 288 15.16 0.83 37.39
C LEU A 288 14.45 1.89 36.54
N THR A 289 15.17 2.89 36.02
CA THR A 289 14.60 3.96 35.22
C THR A 289 14.84 3.67 33.73
N THR A 290 13.77 3.69 32.96
CA THR A 290 13.80 3.65 31.50
C THR A 290 13.47 5.03 30.96
N THR A 291 14.30 5.53 30.03
CA THR A 291 14.06 6.78 29.31
C THR A 291 14.08 6.54 27.81
N PHE A 292 13.33 7.35 27.08
CA PHE A 292 13.18 7.27 25.63
C PHE A 292 13.84 8.50 25.01
N HIS A 293 14.66 8.28 23.98
CA HIS A 293 15.41 9.33 23.30
C HIS A 293 15.54 9.03 21.82
N SER A 294 15.33 10.03 20.98
CA SER A 294 15.54 9.86 19.54
C SER A 294 16.98 9.46 19.26
N GLU A 295 17.16 8.49 18.37
CA GLU A 295 18.48 7.93 18.08
C GLU A 295 18.59 7.44 16.64
N GLN A 296 19.82 7.40 16.15
CA GLN A 296 20.21 6.62 14.98
C GLN A 296 21.26 5.61 15.45
N ALA A 297 20.94 4.32 15.36
CA ALA A 297 21.81 3.25 15.84
C ALA A 297 21.55 1.93 15.11
N SER A 298 22.52 1.01 15.14
CA SER A 298 22.33 -0.35 14.63
C SER A 298 21.44 -1.15 15.58
N ARG A 299 20.13 -1.21 15.26
CA ARG A 299 19.09 -1.82 16.10
C ARG A 299 18.31 -2.93 15.43
N ALA A 300 18.33 -2.99 14.10
CA ALA A 300 17.53 -3.96 13.37
C ALA A 300 18.18 -5.36 13.39
N TYR A 301 17.31 -6.35 13.31
CA TYR A 301 17.65 -7.72 12.95
C TYR A 301 17.23 -7.96 11.50
N ARG A 302 18.05 -8.69 10.76
CA ARG A 302 17.72 -9.13 9.41
C ARG A 302 17.41 -10.62 9.44
N VAL A 303 16.26 -10.99 8.91
CA VAL A 303 15.80 -12.37 8.81
C VAL A 303 15.87 -12.80 7.37
N GLU A 304 16.56 -13.90 7.09
CA GLU A 304 16.71 -14.50 5.77
C GLU A 304 16.10 -15.89 5.74
N THR A 305 15.42 -16.21 4.63
CA THR A 305 14.88 -17.55 4.38
C THR A 305 15.24 -18.07 3.00
N THR A 306 15.29 -19.38 2.84
CA THR A 306 15.59 -20.02 1.53
C THR A 306 14.39 -20.08 0.60
N LEU A 307 13.17 -19.95 1.11
CA LEU A 307 11.92 -19.88 0.36
C LEU A 307 11.01 -18.75 0.89
N PRO A 308 10.05 -18.24 0.10
CA PRO A 308 9.17 -17.15 0.53
C PRO A 308 8.30 -17.54 1.73
N VAL A 309 8.35 -16.71 2.77
CA VAL A 309 7.59 -16.85 4.02
C VAL A 309 6.77 -15.61 4.31
N THR A 310 5.83 -15.71 5.24
CA THR A 310 5.31 -14.52 5.92
C THR A 310 6.01 -14.35 7.25
N ALA A 311 6.40 -13.12 7.60
CA ALA A 311 7.08 -12.83 8.86
C ALA A 311 6.30 -11.77 9.66
N TYR A 312 6.27 -11.95 10.98
CA TYR A 312 5.64 -11.04 11.93
C TYR A 312 6.62 -10.75 13.06
N GLN A 313 6.57 -9.54 13.63
CA GLN A 313 7.22 -9.27 14.91
C GLN A 313 6.18 -9.06 16.00
N PHE A 314 6.52 -9.50 17.20
CA PHE A 314 5.74 -9.28 18.41
C PHE A 314 6.62 -8.59 19.43
N GLN A 315 6.13 -7.49 20.00
CA GLN A 315 6.76 -6.87 21.13
C GLN A 315 5.76 -6.66 22.26
N PRO A 316 5.84 -7.45 23.34
CA PRO A 316 6.36 -8.82 23.41
C PRO A 316 5.41 -9.88 22.83
N LEU A 317 5.95 -11.07 22.58
CA LEU A 317 5.18 -12.27 22.20
C LEU A 317 4.16 -12.74 23.27
N CYS A 318 4.30 -12.28 24.52
CA CYS A 318 3.51 -12.78 25.63
C CYS A 318 2.48 -11.77 26.16
N CYS A 319 1.23 -12.25 26.12
CA CYS A 319 0.29 -12.49 27.22
C CYS A 319 -0.03 -11.38 28.23
N SER A 320 -1.13 -11.61 28.97
CA SER A 320 -1.59 -10.74 30.07
C SER A 320 -0.55 -10.41 31.15
N HIS A 321 0.55 -11.16 31.23
CA HIS A 321 1.59 -10.93 32.24
C HIS A 321 2.50 -9.74 31.90
N SER A 322 2.59 -9.35 30.63
CA SER A 322 3.35 -8.17 30.20
C SER A 322 2.61 -6.86 30.48
N PHE A 323 1.26 -6.91 30.51
CA PHE A 323 0.35 -5.74 30.56
C PHE A 323 0.55 -4.75 29.41
N THR A 324 1.32 -5.16 28.41
CA THR A 324 1.51 -4.37 27.22
C THR A 324 2.13 -5.23 26.13
N ASN A 325 1.55 -5.20 24.94
CA ASN A 325 2.11 -5.74 23.72
C ASN A 325 1.39 -5.17 22.49
N ASP A 326 2.01 -5.33 21.33
CA ASP A 326 1.28 -5.37 20.07
C ASP A 326 2.05 -6.30 19.11
N ALA A 327 1.61 -6.39 17.86
CA ALA A 327 2.31 -7.15 16.84
C ALA A 327 2.08 -6.55 15.46
N THR A 328 3.03 -6.73 14.56
CA THR A 328 2.88 -6.32 13.17
C THR A 328 3.46 -7.32 12.19
N ILE A 329 2.86 -7.36 11.00
CA ILE A 329 3.48 -7.98 9.84
C ILE A 329 4.76 -7.23 9.44
N LEU A 330 5.76 -7.98 8.98
CA LEU A 330 7.00 -7.43 8.42
C LEU A 330 6.93 -7.38 6.90
N MET A 331 7.35 -6.26 6.33
CA MET A 331 7.43 -6.08 4.88
C MET A 331 8.72 -6.70 4.34
N PRO A 332 8.63 -7.62 3.35
CA PRO A 332 9.83 -8.21 2.78
C PRO A 332 10.62 -7.19 1.96
N VAL A 333 11.94 -7.38 1.92
CA VAL A 333 12.85 -6.64 1.03
C VAL A 333 12.37 -6.79 -0.42
N GLY A 334 12.27 -5.69 -1.17
CA GLY A 334 11.66 -5.60 -2.50
C GLY A 334 10.18 -5.18 -2.53
N ALA A 335 9.45 -5.42 -1.43
CA ALA A 335 8.08 -4.92 -1.25
C ALA A 335 8.01 -3.69 -0.34
N GLN A 336 9.10 -3.40 0.38
CA GLN A 336 9.36 -2.11 1.01
C GLN A 336 9.30 -0.95 0.00
N GLY A 337 9.27 0.28 0.50
CA GLY A 337 9.10 1.47 -0.32
C GLY A 337 10.08 2.55 0.06
N ASN A 338 9.87 3.70 -0.56
CA ASN A 338 10.76 4.85 -0.45
C ASN A 338 9.97 6.15 -0.19
N HIS A 339 8.67 6.04 0.05
CA HIS A 339 7.77 7.15 0.36
C HIS A 339 6.68 6.68 1.33
N TYR A 340 6.59 7.33 2.50
CA TYR A 340 5.67 6.97 3.58
C TYR A 340 5.08 8.22 4.26
N TYR A 341 3.86 8.06 4.77
CA TYR A 341 3.27 8.92 5.80
C TYR A 341 2.97 8.04 7.02
N PRO A 342 3.86 7.97 8.03
CA PRO A 342 3.64 7.13 9.20
C PRO A 342 2.49 7.66 10.07
N VAL A 343 2.00 6.79 10.94
CA VAL A 343 1.03 7.10 12.00
C VAL A 343 1.71 6.92 13.35
N ALA A 344 1.76 7.99 14.15
CA ALA A 344 2.32 7.96 15.50
C ALA A 344 1.52 8.92 16.40
N PRO A 345 0.66 8.39 17.30
CA PRO A 345 -0.20 9.17 18.19
C PRO A 345 0.56 10.21 19.04
N PRO A 346 -0.13 11.22 19.60
CA PRO A 346 0.52 12.28 20.37
C PRO A 346 1.09 11.75 21.69
N ILE A 347 2.09 12.46 22.22
CA ILE A 347 2.67 12.17 23.54
C ILE A 347 1.59 12.02 24.63
N PHE A 348 1.56 10.86 25.27
CA PHE A 348 0.62 10.55 26.33
C PHE A 348 1.00 11.24 27.65
N ARG A 349 0.05 12.03 28.19
CA ARG A 349 0.18 12.79 29.45
C ARG A 349 1.44 13.67 29.54
N GLY A 350 1.99 14.06 28.39
CA GLY A 350 3.23 14.84 28.30
C GLY A 350 4.48 14.12 28.80
N GLN A 351 4.46 12.79 28.90
CA GLN A 351 5.54 11.99 29.49
C GLN A 351 5.96 10.79 28.65
N VAL A 352 4.99 10.08 28.04
CA VAL A 352 5.26 8.84 27.32
C VAL A 352 5.08 9.10 25.82
N PRO A 353 6.14 8.97 24.99
CA PRO A 353 6.10 9.44 23.62
C PRO A 353 5.50 8.44 22.62
N GLY A 354 4.96 9.00 21.55
CA GLY A 354 4.76 8.33 20.27
C GLY A 354 6.06 8.29 19.48
N PHE A 355 6.21 7.33 18.57
CA PHE A 355 7.44 7.19 17.79
C PHE A 355 7.22 6.85 16.32
N VAL A 356 8.21 7.22 15.51
CA VAL A 356 8.40 6.74 14.14
C VAL A 356 9.79 6.13 14.03
N SER A 357 9.89 4.91 13.54
CA SER A 357 11.16 4.22 13.31
C SER A 357 11.36 3.92 11.82
N VAL A 358 12.42 4.46 11.22
CA VAL A 358 12.84 4.22 9.83
C VAL A 358 14.04 3.29 9.83
N VAL A 359 13.95 2.18 9.09
CA VAL A 359 14.94 1.10 9.09
C VAL A 359 15.64 1.05 7.74
N GLY A 360 16.98 1.10 7.77
CA GLY A 360 17.82 0.94 6.58
C GLY A 360 17.72 -0.48 6.01
N GLY A 361 17.53 -0.57 4.70
CA GLY A 361 17.48 -1.84 3.96
C GLY A 361 18.85 -2.42 3.65
N ASP A 362 18.93 -3.22 2.57
CA ASP A 362 20.17 -3.89 2.13
C ASP A 362 21.22 -2.92 1.56
N GLU A 363 20.79 -1.71 1.20
CA GLU A 363 21.64 -0.65 0.63
C GLU A 363 21.64 0.58 1.54
N ALA A 364 22.76 1.32 1.55
CA ALA A 364 22.80 2.63 2.20
C ALA A 364 21.80 3.58 1.52
N ALA A 365 20.97 4.23 2.33
CA ALA A 365 19.82 5.00 1.89
C ALA A 365 19.94 6.46 2.36
N GLN A 366 19.78 7.42 1.45
CA GLN A 366 19.60 8.82 1.80
C GLN A 366 18.13 9.04 2.16
N VAL A 367 17.86 9.45 3.39
CA VAL A 367 16.51 9.65 3.92
C VAL A 367 16.28 11.13 4.18
N GLN A 368 15.11 11.62 3.78
CA GLN A 368 14.61 12.95 4.08
C GLN A 368 13.26 12.83 4.78
N ILE A 369 13.12 13.51 5.92
CA ILE A 369 11.88 13.54 6.69
C ILE A 369 11.41 14.98 6.80
N ASN A 370 10.25 15.28 6.24
CA ASN A 370 9.58 16.56 6.40
C ASN A 370 8.72 16.53 7.68
N LEU A 371 9.25 17.16 8.73
CA LEU A 371 8.63 17.24 10.04
C LEU A 371 7.56 18.33 10.12
N GLY A 372 7.46 19.23 9.13
CA GLY A 372 6.53 20.36 9.17
C GLY A 372 6.69 21.20 10.44
N ASP A 373 5.59 21.41 11.17
CA ASP A 373 5.54 22.12 12.45
C ASP A 373 5.44 21.19 13.67
N LYS A 374 5.71 19.89 13.47
CA LYS A 374 5.64 18.88 14.54
C LYS A 374 6.74 19.07 15.58
N GLN A 375 6.43 18.70 16.81
CA GLN A 375 7.32 18.74 17.95
C GLN A 375 7.98 17.37 18.11
N VAL A 376 9.29 17.32 17.84
CA VAL A 376 10.08 16.09 17.73
C VAL A 376 11.41 16.28 18.43
N GLU A 377 11.82 15.31 19.24
CA GLU A 377 13.19 15.23 19.74
C GLU A 377 14.08 14.78 18.57
N LEU A 378 15.11 15.54 18.22
CA LEU A 378 16.06 15.11 17.19
C LEU A 378 17.17 14.24 17.79
N PRO A 379 17.68 13.24 17.04
CA PRO A 379 18.83 12.47 17.49
C PRO A 379 20.04 13.38 17.80
N PRO A 380 20.93 12.97 18.74
CA PRO A 380 22.12 13.75 19.07
C PRO A 380 22.95 14.12 17.84
N GLY A 381 23.19 15.42 17.65
CA GLY A 381 23.97 15.95 16.53
C GLY A 381 23.19 16.15 15.22
N ALA A 382 21.93 15.72 15.15
CA ALA A 382 21.06 15.99 14.02
C ALA A 382 20.49 17.42 14.06
N SER A 383 20.13 17.94 12.89
CA SER A 383 19.44 19.23 12.75
C SER A 383 18.41 19.14 11.63
N ALA A 384 17.28 19.84 11.77
CA ALA A 384 16.22 19.87 10.78
C ALA A 384 15.93 21.31 10.29
N PRO A 385 16.87 21.96 9.55
CA PRO A 385 16.66 23.31 9.05
C PRO A 385 15.42 23.38 8.15
N GLY A 386 14.52 24.32 8.42
CA GLY A 386 13.26 24.43 7.67
C GLY A 386 12.28 23.28 7.91
N GLY A 387 12.46 22.50 8.98
CA GLY A 387 11.60 21.35 9.30
C GLY A 387 11.97 20.07 8.55
N ILE A 388 13.08 20.05 7.80
CA ILE A 388 13.51 18.88 7.03
C ILE A 388 14.74 18.25 7.69
N LEU A 389 14.59 17.02 8.17
CA LEU A 389 15.69 16.19 8.65
C LEU A 389 16.25 15.37 7.49
N SER A 390 17.55 15.46 7.23
CA SER A 390 18.25 14.64 6.22
C SER A 390 19.38 13.86 6.85
N LEU A 391 19.47 12.57 6.54
CA LEU A 391 20.55 11.69 6.99
C LEU A 391 20.72 10.48 6.09
N GLU A 392 21.84 9.77 6.25
CA GLU A 392 22.09 8.47 5.63
C GLU A 392 21.77 7.37 6.64
N LEU A 393 21.04 6.34 6.22
CA LEU A 393 20.84 5.10 6.96
C LEU A 393 21.62 3.97 6.30
N LEU A 394 22.49 3.31 7.07
CA LEU A 394 23.18 2.11 6.64
C LEU A 394 22.33 0.85 6.91
N PRO A 395 22.65 -0.30 6.28
CA PRO A 395 22.02 -1.57 6.63
C PRO A 395 22.11 -1.84 8.14
N TYR A 396 21.02 -2.36 8.72
CA TYR A 396 20.82 -2.59 10.16
C TYR A 396 20.64 -1.33 11.02
N GLU A 397 20.85 -0.12 10.49
CA GLU A 397 20.56 1.10 11.23
C GLU A 397 19.07 1.41 11.27
N VAL A 398 18.64 1.93 12.42
CA VAL A 398 17.30 2.42 12.66
C VAL A 398 17.41 3.85 13.15
N LEU A 399 16.72 4.76 12.47
CA LEU A 399 16.39 6.08 12.99
C LEU A 399 15.07 5.98 13.74
N THR A 400 15.08 6.24 15.05
CA THR A 400 13.85 6.38 15.84
C THR A 400 13.68 7.83 16.26
N LEU A 401 12.52 8.40 15.95
CA LEU A 401 12.10 9.75 16.32
C LEU A 401 10.96 9.68 17.32
N PHE A 402 11.10 10.36 18.47
CA PHE A 402 10.03 10.55 19.44
C PHE A 402 9.41 11.94 19.33
N ASN A 403 8.11 12.01 19.60
CA ASN A 403 7.44 13.29 19.77
C ASN A 403 7.79 13.95 21.12
N GLU A 404 7.62 15.27 21.16
CA GLU A 404 7.79 16.07 22.38
C GLU A 404 6.46 16.65 22.88
N ALA A 405 6.45 17.06 24.15
CA ALA A 405 5.31 17.69 24.80
C ALA A 405 4.85 18.97 24.07
N GLY A 406 3.54 19.08 23.87
CA GLY A 406 2.89 20.31 23.46
C GLY A 406 1.45 20.09 23.02
N ALA A 407 0.99 20.86 22.03
CA ALA A 407 -0.39 20.74 21.56
C ALA A 407 -0.57 19.40 20.83
N ALA A 408 -1.67 18.67 21.08
CA ALA A 408 -1.88 17.32 20.58
C ALA A 408 -1.58 17.16 19.08
N VAL A 409 -2.11 18.03 18.22
CA VAL A 409 -1.85 17.98 16.78
C VAL A 409 -0.36 18.18 16.39
N ARG A 410 0.40 18.93 17.20
CA ARG A 410 1.84 19.15 16.96
C ARG A 410 2.70 18.06 17.59
N SER A 411 2.26 17.43 18.68
CA SER A 411 2.93 16.27 19.27
C SER A 411 2.55 14.95 18.60
N ASP A 412 1.58 14.92 17.67
CA ASP A 412 1.23 13.75 16.86
C ASP A 412 2.08 13.72 15.58
N LEU A 413 2.91 12.70 15.36
CA LEU A 413 3.79 12.64 14.17
C LEU A 413 3.10 12.06 12.95
N THR A 414 1.79 11.84 13.01
CA THR A 414 1.02 11.38 11.86
C THR A 414 1.05 12.40 10.74
N GLY A 415 1.33 11.92 9.53
CA GLY A 415 1.36 12.73 8.33
C GLY A 415 2.69 13.44 8.05
N ILE A 416 3.75 13.23 8.86
CA ILE A 416 5.11 13.62 8.41
C ILE A 416 5.46 12.86 7.14
N GLU A 417 6.25 13.43 6.25
CA GLU A 417 6.63 12.77 5.00
C GLU A 417 8.01 12.14 5.15
N VAL A 418 8.15 10.84 4.87
CA VAL A 418 9.44 10.15 4.80
C VAL A 418 9.72 9.79 3.35
N LEU A 419 10.81 10.34 2.80
CA LEU A 419 11.31 10.06 1.46
C LEU A 419 12.68 9.39 1.54
N SER A 420 12.93 8.45 0.64
CA SER A 420 14.24 7.83 0.48
C SER A 420 14.59 7.58 -0.99
N ASP A 421 15.87 7.49 -1.31
CA ASP A 421 16.35 7.07 -2.62
C ASP A 421 16.47 5.53 -2.75
N LYS A 422 16.34 4.80 -1.64
CA LYS A 422 16.35 3.34 -1.55
C LYS A 422 15.13 2.82 -0.78
N GLU A 423 14.95 1.51 -0.79
CA GLU A 423 13.92 0.88 0.02
C GLU A 423 14.30 0.93 1.51
N VAL A 424 13.35 1.38 2.31
CA VAL A 424 13.41 1.41 3.78
C VAL A 424 12.12 0.81 4.34
N SER A 425 12.16 0.31 5.57
CA SER A 425 10.92 0.00 6.32
C SER A 425 10.59 1.14 7.27
N VAL A 426 9.30 1.39 7.50
CA VAL A 426 8.84 2.40 8.45
C VAL A 426 7.83 1.77 9.40
N PHE A 427 8.06 1.96 10.69
CA PHE A 427 7.13 1.59 11.75
C PHE A 427 6.60 2.87 12.40
N GLY A 428 5.29 2.86 12.69
CA GLY A 428 4.62 3.89 13.46
C GLY A 428 4.05 3.28 14.74
N GLY A 429 4.06 4.03 15.84
CA GLY A 429 3.64 3.46 17.10
C GLY A 429 3.65 4.42 18.27
N HIS A 430 3.47 3.85 19.45
CA HIS A 430 3.51 4.57 20.72
C HIS A 430 4.09 3.70 21.83
N VAL A 431 4.89 4.30 22.71
CA VAL A 431 5.56 3.57 23.81
C VAL A 431 4.54 2.95 24.78
N CYS A 432 3.56 3.74 25.22
CA CYS A 432 2.35 3.26 25.91
C CYS A 432 1.26 4.36 25.88
N THR A 433 0.06 4.09 25.38
CA THR A 433 -1.04 5.08 25.40
C THR A 433 -2.40 4.46 25.68
N PHE A 434 -3.32 5.27 26.22
CA PHE A 434 -4.74 4.94 26.31
C PHE A 434 -5.41 5.23 24.97
N VAL A 435 -6.40 4.40 24.59
CA VAL A 435 -7.27 4.64 23.45
C VAL A 435 -8.73 4.39 23.86
N PRO A 436 -9.59 5.41 23.94
CA PRO A 436 -9.28 6.84 23.94
C PRO A 436 -8.47 7.27 25.17
N GLU A 437 -7.86 8.46 25.12
CA GLU A 437 -6.88 8.93 26.12
C GLU A 437 -7.37 8.97 27.59
N ASN A 438 -8.70 8.91 27.79
CA ASN A 438 -9.38 8.98 29.07
C ASN A 438 -9.93 7.62 29.55
N LYS A 439 -9.61 6.53 28.85
CA LYS A 439 -10.06 5.17 29.15
C LYS A 439 -8.87 4.23 29.14
N GLY A 440 -8.58 3.66 30.30
CA GLY A 440 -7.46 2.73 30.48
C GLY A 440 -7.69 1.34 29.84
N TYR A 441 -6.67 0.49 29.86
CA TYR A 441 -5.29 0.78 30.31
C TYR A 441 -4.38 1.18 29.13
N CYS A 442 -3.10 1.48 29.41
CA CYS A 442 -2.18 1.88 28.34
C CYS A 442 -1.52 0.65 27.77
N ASP A 443 -1.32 0.67 26.46
CA ASP A 443 -0.56 -0.35 25.78
C ASP A 443 0.42 0.29 24.78
N HIS A 444 1.49 -0.46 24.51
CA HIS A 444 2.33 -0.30 23.36
C HIS A 444 1.51 -0.43 22.09
N LEU A 445 1.89 0.34 21.09
CA LEU A 445 1.30 0.29 19.77
C LEU A 445 2.44 0.14 18.77
N GLU A 446 2.34 -0.82 17.87
CA GLU A 446 3.26 -0.93 16.73
C GLU A 446 2.54 -1.37 15.46
N THR A 447 2.84 -0.71 14.34
CA THR A 447 2.42 -1.20 13.03
C THR A 447 3.44 -0.86 11.95
N SER A 448 3.65 -1.78 11.03
CA SER A 448 4.42 -1.54 9.82
C SER A 448 3.59 -0.67 8.88
N MET A 449 4.13 0.49 8.52
CA MET A 449 3.45 1.45 7.67
C MET A 449 3.48 0.98 6.22
N LEU A 450 2.33 1.01 5.55
CA LEU A 450 2.27 0.70 4.12
C LEU A 450 2.95 1.83 3.32
N PRO A 451 3.86 1.53 2.38
CA PRO A 451 4.44 2.55 1.50
C PRO A 451 3.36 3.15 0.60
N VAL A 452 3.45 4.45 0.31
CA VAL A 452 2.45 5.20 -0.49
C VAL A 452 2.15 4.51 -1.83
N SER A 453 3.16 3.89 -2.44
CA SER A 453 3.00 3.14 -3.69
C SER A 453 2.01 1.96 -3.62
N THR A 454 1.72 1.43 -2.44
CA THR A 454 0.76 0.32 -2.21
C THR A 454 -0.64 0.79 -1.85
N TRP A 455 -0.82 2.08 -1.56
CA TRP A 455 -2.12 2.67 -1.24
C TRP A 455 -3.05 2.64 -2.45
N ARG A 456 -4.36 2.61 -2.21
CA ARG A 456 -5.38 2.51 -3.27
C ARG A 456 -6.62 3.32 -2.92
N SER A 457 -7.59 3.29 -3.82
CA SER A 457 -8.82 4.07 -3.75
C SER A 457 -9.88 3.48 -2.84
N GLU A 458 -9.83 2.20 -2.46
CA GLU A 458 -10.87 1.59 -1.64
C GLU A 458 -10.29 0.83 -0.44
N VAL A 459 -10.76 1.19 0.75
CA VAL A 459 -10.43 0.52 2.02
C VAL A 459 -11.72 0.20 2.77
N VAL A 460 -11.81 -1.01 3.31
CA VAL A 460 -12.95 -1.47 4.11
C VAL A 460 -12.56 -1.45 5.58
N ALA A 461 -13.32 -0.72 6.38
CA ALA A 461 -13.15 -0.63 7.82
C ALA A 461 -14.12 -1.59 8.50
N SER A 462 -13.57 -2.57 9.22
CA SER A 462 -14.33 -3.52 10.03
C SER A 462 -13.97 -3.39 11.50
N HIS A 463 -14.96 -3.47 12.38
CA HIS A 463 -14.73 -3.53 13.81
C HIS A 463 -14.06 -4.84 14.22
N THR A 464 -13.28 -4.78 15.30
CA THR A 464 -12.84 -5.99 16.00
C THR A 464 -13.98 -6.54 16.85
N HIS A 465 -13.98 -7.84 17.16
CA HIS A 465 -15.01 -8.46 17.99
C HIS A 465 -15.23 -7.65 19.28
N TRP A 466 -16.47 -7.20 19.51
CA TRP A 466 -16.83 -6.42 20.69
C TRP A 466 -16.72 -7.26 21.96
N ARG A 467 -15.97 -6.77 22.94
CA ARG A 467 -15.77 -7.46 24.22
C ARG A 467 -16.97 -7.27 25.15
N GLY A 468 -17.73 -6.20 24.95
CA GLY A 468 -18.95 -5.90 25.69
C GLY A 468 -20.04 -5.27 24.83
N ASN A 469 -21.14 -4.92 25.48
CA ASN A 469 -22.27 -4.22 24.86
C ASN A 469 -22.26 -2.71 25.15
N GLU A 470 -21.13 -2.20 25.65
CA GLU A 470 -21.02 -0.79 26.02
C GLU A 470 -20.93 0.11 24.79
N PRO A 471 -21.75 1.18 24.71
CA PRO A 471 -21.71 2.09 23.57
C PRO A 471 -20.36 2.80 23.37
N GLY A 472 -19.56 2.90 24.45
CA GLY A 472 -18.25 3.55 24.45
C GLY A 472 -17.11 2.70 23.90
N GLU A 473 -17.33 1.39 23.69
CA GLU A 473 -16.37 0.54 23.00
C GLU A 473 -16.50 0.78 21.50
N VAL A 474 -15.46 1.35 20.89
CA VAL A 474 -15.40 1.68 19.45
C VAL A 474 -14.03 1.32 18.89
N ASN A 475 -13.92 1.24 17.57
CA ASN A 475 -12.63 1.35 16.90
C ASN A 475 -12.44 2.78 16.41
N TYR A 476 -11.19 3.28 16.50
CA TYR A 476 -10.81 4.56 15.91
C TYR A 476 -10.08 4.33 14.60
N TYR A 477 -10.33 5.19 13.62
CA TYR A 477 -9.74 5.08 12.29
C TYR A 477 -9.10 6.41 11.90
N ARG A 478 -7.83 6.37 11.54
CA ARG A 478 -7.14 7.48 10.87
C ARG A 478 -7.14 7.25 9.38
N ILE A 479 -7.56 8.25 8.61
CA ILE A 479 -7.56 8.24 7.15
C ILE A 479 -6.56 9.28 6.65
N GLN A 480 -5.67 8.88 5.73
CA GLN A 480 -4.63 9.74 5.16
C GLN A 480 -4.70 9.75 3.63
N ALA A 481 -4.35 10.87 3.01
CA ALA A 481 -4.31 11.02 1.55
C ALA A 481 -2.88 11.14 1.01
N ALA A 482 -2.61 10.47 -0.11
CA ALA A 482 -1.30 10.49 -0.77
C ALA A 482 -1.09 11.73 -1.68
N ALA A 483 -2.15 12.47 -2.00
CA ALA A 483 -2.12 13.58 -2.96
C ALA A 483 -3.13 14.66 -2.58
N ASP A 484 -2.89 15.87 -3.06
CA ASP A 484 -3.80 17.02 -2.93
C ASP A 484 -5.18 16.76 -3.55
N ASP A 485 -6.22 17.42 -3.04
CA ASP A 485 -7.61 17.31 -3.55
C ASP A 485 -8.11 15.84 -3.61
N THR A 486 -7.72 15.03 -2.62
CA THR A 486 -8.24 13.66 -2.46
C THR A 486 -9.61 13.74 -1.81
N ARG A 487 -10.65 13.40 -2.58
CA ARG A 487 -12.04 13.34 -2.14
C ARG A 487 -12.45 11.92 -1.85
N ILE A 488 -12.93 11.69 -0.63
CA ILE A 488 -13.24 10.40 -0.06
C ILE A 488 -14.73 10.35 0.28
N ARG A 489 -15.41 9.35 -0.26
CA ARG A 489 -16.78 8.99 0.11
C ARG A 489 -16.75 7.89 1.16
N ILE A 490 -17.32 8.19 2.33
CA ILE A 490 -17.54 7.23 3.41
C ILE A 490 -18.95 6.64 3.25
N ILE A 491 -19.07 5.32 3.37
CA ILE A 491 -20.32 4.59 3.16
C ILE A 491 -20.53 3.62 4.34
N PRO A 492 -21.56 3.82 5.20
CA PRO A 492 -22.57 4.89 5.15
C PRO A 492 -22.01 6.30 5.40
N ASP A 493 -22.79 7.34 5.08
CA ASP A 493 -22.32 8.74 5.20
C ASP A 493 -21.73 9.06 6.59
N LEU A 494 -20.64 9.83 6.60
CA LEU A 494 -19.81 10.06 7.80
C LEU A 494 -20.61 10.54 9.02
N ASP A 495 -21.54 11.48 8.83
CA ASP A 495 -22.37 12.05 9.92
C ASP A 495 -23.24 11.00 10.64
N ARG A 496 -23.45 9.83 10.02
CA ARG A 496 -24.21 8.71 10.61
C ARG A 496 -23.33 7.75 11.38
N ILE A 497 -22.02 7.77 11.16
CA ILE A 497 -21.10 6.78 11.71
C ILE A 497 -20.10 7.37 12.70
N ASP A 498 -19.67 8.62 12.55
CA ASP A 498 -18.74 9.22 13.51
C ASP A 498 -19.49 9.56 14.80
N THR A 499 -19.36 8.65 15.77
CA THR A 499 -20.12 8.69 17.02
C THR A 499 -19.27 9.18 18.20
N HIS A 500 -17.95 9.10 18.07
CA HIS A 500 -17.01 9.37 19.16
C HIS A 500 -15.94 10.41 18.80
N GLY A 501 -15.81 10.80 17.53
CA GLY A 501 -14.78 11.73 17.08
C GLY A 501 -13.38 11.13 17.25
N THR A 502 -12.47 11.91 17.81
CA THR A 502 -11.06 11.54 17.97
C THR A 502 -10.77 10.87 19.31
N MET A 503 -9.76 9.99 19.33
CA MET A 503 -9.29 9.28 20.53
C MET A 503 -8.66 10.23 21.56
N ALA A 504 -8.19 11.40 21.12
CA ALA A 504 -7.71 12.49 21.97
C ALA A 504 -8.24 13.85 21.48
N PRO A 505 -8.46 14.83 22.38
CA PRO A 505 -8.93 16.15 22.03
C PRO A 505 -7.85 16.95 21.31
N GLY A 506 -8.28 17.83 20.40
CA GLY A 506 -7.37 18.67 19.62
C GLY A 506 -6.69 17.95 18.46
N LEU A 507 -7.09 16.72 18.15
CA LEU A 507 -6.75 16.03 16.92
C LEU A 507 -7.73 16.38 15.78
N PRO A 508 -7.30 16.30 14.50
CA PRO A 508 -8.16 16.63 13.37
C PRO A 508 -9.31 15.62 13.21
N ARG A 509 -10.56 16.09 13.20
CA ARG A 509 -11.76 15.26 13.07
C ARG A 509 -12.20 15.15 11.61
N CYS A 510 -12.58 13.95 11.17
CA CYS A 510 -13.02 13.78 9.78
C CYS A 510 -14.27 14.62 9.44
N THR A 511 -15.18 14.84 10.40
CA THR A 511 -16.35 15.71 10.19
C THR A 511 -15.99 17.17 9.90
N GLU A 512 -14.84 17.66 10.37
CA GLU A 512 -14.38 19.04 10.15
C GLU A 512 -13.76 19.24 8.74
N MET A 513 -13.42 18.13 8.09
CA MET A 513 -12.80 18.08 6.75
C MET A 513 -13.81 17.77 5.65
N MET A 514 -15.11 17.75 5.96
CA MET A 514 -16.16 17.58 4.97
C MET A 514 -16.31 18.82 4.07
N ARG A 515 -16.37 18.61 2.76
CA ARG A 515 -16.65 19.60 1.71
C ARG A 515 -17.63 18.99 0.72
N ASP A 516 -18.76 19.67 0.47
CA ASP A 516 -19.79 19.21 -0.48
C ASP A 516 -20.25 17.75 -0.30
N GLY A 517 -20.31 17.27 0.95
CA GLY A 517 -20.76 15.92 1.29
C GLY A 517 -19.71 14.82 1.10
N GLN A 518 -18.45 15.18 0.86
CA GLN A 518 -17.30 14.26 0.83
C GLN A 518 -16.22 14.72 1.81
N LEU A 519 -15.42 13.79 2.31
CA LEU A 519 -14.21 14.12 3.05
C LEU A 519 -13.15 14.56 2.04
N GLU A 520 -12.53 15.72 2.24
CA GLU A 520 -11.47 16.25 1.37
C GLU A 520 -10.18 16.38 2.17
N LEU A 521 -9.11 15.74 1.69
CA LEU A 521 -7.78 15.74 2.29
C LEU A 521 -6.73 16.11 1.24
N ASP A 522 -5.77 16.94 1.63
CA ASP A 522 -4.57 17.18 0.83
C ASP A 522 -3.45 16.16 1.10
N GLN A 523 -2.36 16.22 0.35
CA GLN A 523 -1.22 15.32 0.52
C GLN A 523 -0.69 15.34 1.96
N GLY A 524 -0.58 14.15 2.57
CA GLY A 524 -0.10 13.96 3.95
C GLY A 524 -1.09 14.42 5.02
N GLN A 525 -2.18 15.10 4.66
CA GLN A 525 -3.25 15.42 5.60
C GLN A 525 -3.97 14.16 6.04
N TRP A 526 -4.52 14.24 7.24
CA TRP A 526 -5.22 13.13 7.86
C TRP A 526 -6.32 13.62 8.79
N CYS A 527 -7.28 12.75 9.02
CA CYS A 527 -8.34 12.95 9.99
C CYS A 527 -8.63 11.64 10.74
N GLU A 528 -9.31 11.76 11.87
CA GLU A 528 -9.70 10.61 12.68
C GLU A 528 -11.21 10.62 12.97
N LEU A 529 -11.79 9.43 13.09
CA LEU A 529 -13.15 9.19 13.57
C LEU A 529 -13.20 7.95 14.48
N GLY A 530 -14.25 7.85 15.29
CA GLY A 530 -14.49 6.73 16.20
C GLY A 530 -15.90 6.18 16.02
N THR A 531 -16.01 4.87 15.78
CA THR A 531 -17.30 4.25 15.44
C THR A 531 -17.42 2.77 15.81
N ARG A 532 -18.68 2.31 15.91
CA ARG A 532 -19.07 0.89 15.97
C ARG A 532 -19.62 0.37 14.64
N ILE A 533 -19.72 1.21 13.63
CA ILE A 533 -20.35 0.90 12.35
C ILE A 533 -19.26 0.60 11.34
N ASP A 534 -19.30 -0.59 10.75
CA ASP A 534 -18.44 -0.95 9.63
C ASP A 534 -18.74 -0.06 8.41
N PHE A 535 -17.70 0.38 7.71
CA PHE A 535 -17.85 1.30 6.59
C PHE A 535 -16.83 1.05 5.47
N VAL A 536 -17.13 1.57 4.29
CA VAL A 536 -16.21 1.59 3.15
C VAL A 536 -15.78 3.03 2.89
N ALA A 537 -14.49 3.26 2.75
CA ALA A 537 -13.92 4.52 2.26
C ALA A 537 -13.51 4.36 0.80
N ARG A 538 -14.11 5.16 -0.10
CA ARG A 538 -13.79 5.19 -1.53
C ARG A 538 -13.30 6.57 -1.96
N ALA A 539 -12.11 6.64 -2.51
CA ALA A 539 -11.46 7.88 -2.91
C ALA A 539 -11.25 8.00 -4.42
N ASN A 540 -11.08 9.22 -4.91
CA ASN A 540 -10.57 9.49 -6.27
C ASN A 540 -9.04 9.35 -6.40
N GLY A 541 -8.35 9.09 -5.28
CA GLY A 541 -6.89 8.97 -5.18
C GLY A 541 -6.49 7.85 -4.21
N ALA A 542 -5.21 7.75 -3.92
CA ALA A 542 -4.69 6.72 -3.03
C ALA A 542 -4.80 7.16 -1.56
N ILE A 543 -5.36 6.30 -0.72
CA ILE A 543 -5.54 6.53 0.72
C ILE A 543 -4.97 5.39 1.55
N GLN A 544 -4.61 5.70 2.79
CA GLN A 544 -4.33 4.72 3.85
C GLN A 544 -5.34 4.88 4.97
N MET A 545 -5.65 3.75 5.62
CA MET A 545 -6.41 3.72 6.85
C MET A 545 -5.66 2.94 7.92
N VAL A 546 -5.59 3.49 9.13
CA VAL A 546 -5.01 2.82 10.30
C VAL A 546 -6.10 2.71 11.36
N GLN A 547 -6.28 1.50 11.91
CA GLN A 547 -7.27 1.18 12.93
C GLN A 547 -6.61 1.09 14.29
N PHE A 548 -7.28 1.64 15.31
CA PHE A 548 -6.92 1.48 16.72
C PHE A 548 -8.04 0.76 17.46
N MET A 549 -7.66 -0.22 18.27
CA MET A 549 -8.53 -0.88 19.22
C MET A 549 -8.60 -0.07 20.52
N ALA A 550 -9.76 -0.06 21.17
CA ALA A 550 -9.96 0.67 22.41
C ALA A 550 -9.50 -0.14 23.64
N GLY A 551 -9.13 0.55 24.72
CA GLY A 551 -8.75 -0.03 26.00
C GLY A 551 -9.90 -0.75 26.71
N SER A 552 -9.55 -1.64 27.62
CA SER A 552 -10.47 -2.50 28.37
C SER A 552 -11.58 -1.73 29.11
N GLU A 553 -11.30 -0.54 29.65
CA GLU A 553 -12.29 0.28 30.37
C GLU A 553 -13.47 0.73 29.49
N THR A 554 -13.34 0.64 28.16
CA THR A 554 -14.44 0.94 27.24
C THR A 554 -15.48 -0.17 27.14
N SER A 555 -15.10 -1.40 27.50
CA SER A 555 -15.92 -2.60 27.32
C SER A 555 -16.87 -2.93 28.50
N VAL A 556 -16.79 -2.18 29.61
CA VAL A 556 -17.55 -2.45 30.84
C VAL A 556 -18.30 -1.21 31.38
N ALA A 557 -19.55 -1.39 31.82
CA ALA A 557 -20.34 -0.32 32.45
C ALA A 557 -19.77 0.17 33.80
N VAL A 558 -19.19 -0.75 34.57
CA VAL A 558 -18.62 -0.49 35.90
C VAL A 558 -17.23 -1.10 35.93
N ILE A 559 -16.24 -0.24 36.18
CA ILE A 559 -14.86 -0.68 36.42
C ILE A 559 -14.84 -1.39 37.77
N ASP A 560 -14.72 -2.71 37.74
CA ASP A 560 -14.42 -3.51 38.91
C ASP A 560 -12.96 -3.97 38.80
N GLN A 561 -12.09 -3.35 39.60
CA GLN A 561 -10.66 -3.68 39.66
C GLN A 561 -10.38 -5.11 40.13
N ASN A 562 -11.40 -5.83 40.62
CA ASN A 562 -11.33 -7.24 41.00
C ASN A 562 -12.06 -8.17 40.01
N ALA A 563 -12.79 -7.63 39.02
CA ALA A 563 -13.51 -8.44 38.03
C ALA A 563 -12.57 -8.84 36.89
N MET A 564 -12.54 -10.13 36.59
CA MET A 564 -11.84 -10.72 35.44
C MET A 564 -12.56 -10.45 34.10
N ASN A 565 -13.37 -9.39 34.01
CA ASN A 565 -14.25 -9.10 32.87
C ASN A 565 -13.71 -7.95 31.98
N GLN A 566 -12.54 -7.41 32.31
CA GLN A 566 -11.83 -6.39 31.54
C GLN A 566 -10.86 -7.11 30.60
N ARG A 567 -11.23 -7.21 29.32
CA ARG A 567 -10.43 -7.86 28.29
C ARG A 567 -9.85 -6.81 27.35
N GLY A 568 -8.65 -7.07 26.86
CA GLY A 568 -8.02 -6.31 25.80
C GLY A 568 -7.57 -4.90 26.16
N ASP A 569 -6.48 -4.45 25.55
CA ASP A 569 -6.03 -3.06 25.65
C ASP A 569 -5.67 -2.54 24.24
N PRO A 570 -5.26 -1.27 24.09
CA PRO A 570 -5.09 -0.71 22.75
C PRO A 570 -4.11 -1.48 21.87
N ALA A 571 -4.46 -1.70 20.61
CA ALA A 571 -3.59 -2.24 19.57
C ALA A 571 -3.83 -1.48 18.26
N VAL A 572 -2.86 -1.49 17.33
CA VAL A 572 -2.94 -0.72 16.08
C VAL A 572 -2.59 -1.57 14.85
N LEU A 573 -3.32 -1.39 13.75
CA LEU A 573 -2.94 -1.96 12.47
C LEU A 573 -3.16 -1.02 11.29
N ALA A 574 -2.26 -1.07 10.32
CA ALA A 574 -2.53 -0.54 8.99
C ALA A 574 -3.45 -1.50 8.20
N ILE A 575 -4.59 -0.99 7.73
CA ILE A 575 -5.56 -1.79 6.98
C ILE A 575 -5.12 -1.89 5.50
N PRO A 576 -4.94 -3.11 4.95
CA PRO A 576 -4.68 -3.27 3.54
C PRO A 576 -5.87 -2.78 2.68
N PRO A 577 -5.63 -2.01 1.61
CA PRO A 577 -6.69 -1.69 0.66
C PRO A 577 -7.21 -2.94 -0.07
N THR A 578 -8.45 -2.88 -0.54
CA THR A 578 -9.16 -4.05 -1.11
C THR A 578 -8.48 -4.65 -2.33
N GLU A 579 -7.75 -3.86 -3.12
CA GLU A 579 -7.01 -4.34 -4.27
C GLU A 579 -5.73 -5.10 -3.89
N GLN A 580 -5.35 -5.09 -2.61
CA GLN A 580 -4.24 -5.88 -2.07
C GLN A 580 -4.72 -7.20 -1.43
N TYR A 581 -6.03 -7.48 -1.47
CA TYR A 581 -6.61 -8.72 -0.96
C TYR A 581 -6.15 -9.94 -1.75
N ARG A 582 -6.09 -11.09 -1.06
CA ARG A 582 -5.55 -12.35 -1.60
C ARG A 582 -6.58 -13.46 -1.59
N ARG A 583 -6.16 -14.59 -2.14
CA ARG A 583 -6.93 -15.84 -2.19
C ARG A 583 -6.58 -16.81 -1.09
N GLU A 584 -5.40 -16.65 -0.48
CA GLU A 584 -4.95 -17.51 0.60
C GLU A 584 -3.98 -16.75 1.53
N TYR A 585 -3.99 -17.17 2.79
CA TYR A 585 -3.17 -16.65 3.87
C TYR A 585 -2.71 -17.78 4.81
N THR A 586 -1.51 -17.62 5.37
CA THR A 586 -1.00 -18.44 6.47
C THR A 586 -0.55 -17.50 7.59
N PHE A 587 -1.05 -17.73 8.80
CA PHE A 587 -0.84 -16.83 9.94
C PHE A 587 -0.83 -17.60 11.26
N LEU A 588 -0.54 -16.93 12.36
CA LEU A 588 -0.41 -17.52 13.69
C LEU A 588 -1.36 -16.88 14.69
N ALA A 589 -2.02 -17.72 15.49
CA ALA A 589 -2.57 -17.30 16.78
C ALA A 589 -1.63 -17.75 17.91
N PRO A 590 -1.02 -16.83 18.69
CA PRO A 590 -0.18 -17.22 19.81
C PRO A 590 -0.96 -18.01 20.88
N THR A 591 -0.26 -18.92 21.55
CA THR A 591 -0.80 -19.73 22.68
C THR A 591 -1.03 -18.93 23.96
N THR A 592 -0.62 -17.67 23.96
CA THR A 592 -0.44 -16.81 25.13
C THR A 592 -1.61 -15.88 25.40
N TYR A 593 -2.70 -15.95 24.63
CA TYR A 593 -3.89 -15.11 24.78
C TYR A 593 -5.15 -15.94 25.05
N GLU A 594 -6.13 -15.34 25.74
CA GLU A 594 -7.39 -16.00 26.11
C GLU A 594 -8.24 -16.34 24.87
N SER A 595 -8.38 -15.39 23.94
CA SER A 595 -9.15 -15.56 22.71
C SER A 595 -8.42 -14.94 21.52
N ASN A 596 -8.32 -15.69 20.42
CA ASN A 596 -7.79 -15.22 19.14
C ASN A 596 -8.94 -15.17 18.12
N TYR A 597 -8.95 -14.14 17.28
CA TYR A 597 -9.99 -13.92 16.28
C TYR A 597 -9.39 -13.60 14.92
N ILE A 598 -10.16 -13.93 13.89
CA ILE A 598 -9.96 -13.43 12.54
C ILE A 598 -11.21 -12.74 12.03
N ASN A 599 -11.02 -11.58 11.41
CA ASN A 599 -12.01 -10.98 10.53
C ASN A 599 -11.71 -11.40 9.10
N LEU A 600 -12.75 -11.84 8.38
CA LEU A 600 -12.72 -12.18 6.98
C LEU A 600 -13.56 -11.14 6.22
N ILE A 601 -12.93 -10.35 5.36
CA ILE A 601 -13.60 -9.33 4.55
C ILE A 601 -13.70 -9.81 3.12
N HIS A 602 -14.90 -10.14 2.68
CA HIS A 602 -15.13 -10.85 1.41
C HIS A 602 -16.38 -10.34 0.69
N ARG A 603 -16.57 -10.77 -0.56
CA ARG A 603 -17.78 -10.45 -1.32
C ARG A 603 -18.92 -11.40 -0.91
N PRO A 604 -20.19 -10.99 -1.09
CA PRO A 604 -21.31 -11.91 -0.90
C PRO A 604 -21.18 -13.16 -1.79
N GLY A 605 -21.27 -14.33 -1.16
CA GLY A 605 -21.19 -15.63 -1.84
C GLY A 605 -19.79 -16.21 -1.99
N THR A 606 -18.73 -15.53 -1.51
CA THR A 606 -17.37 -16.09 -1.51
C THR A 606 -17.28 -17.31 -0.59
N GLU A 607 -16.77 -18.42 -1.11
CA GLU A 607 -16.57 -19.68 -0.36
C GLU A 607 -15.19 -19.71 0.31
N ILE A 608 -15.15 -19.58 1.66
CA ILE A 608 -13.89 -19.55 2.43
C ILE A 608 -13.71 -20.84 3.23
N LEU A 609 -12.50 -21.39 3.20
CA LEU A 609 -12.05 -22.52 4.01
C LEU A 609 -11.02 -22.02 5.04
N LEU A 610 -11.22 -22.33 6.32
CA LEU A 610 -10.25 -22.17 7.40
C LEU A 610 -9.80 -23.56 7.86
N ASP A 611 -8.50 -23.86 7.73
CA ASP A 611 -7.90 -25.17 8.03
C ASP A 611 -8.62 -26.33 7.32
N GLY A 612 -9.05 -26.07 6.08
CA GLY A 612 -9.80 -27.01 5.24
C GLY A 612 -11.29 -27.15 5.61
N GLN A 613 -11.76 -26.45 6.65
CA GLN A 613 -13.16 -26.42 7.07
C GLN A 613 -13.86 -25.17 6.53
N GLU A 614 -15.04 -25.34 5.92
CA GLU A 614 -15.83 -24.22 5.41
C GLU A 614 -16.20 -23.24 6.53
N VAL A 615 -16.11 -21.94 6.26
CA VAL A 615 -16.50 -20.88 7.20
C VAL A 615 -18.01 -20.64 7.11
N ASP A 616 -18.77 -21.54 7.70
CA ASP A 616 -20.23 -21.42 7.77
C ASP A 616 -20.79 -21.88 9.14
N GLY A 617 -22.06 -21.56 9.39
CA GLY A 617 -22.73 -21.87 10.66
C GLY A 617 -23.17 -23.33 10.82
N THR A 618 -22.94 -24.18 9.82
CA THR A 618 -23.25 -25.61 9.81
C THR A 618 -22.03 -26.49 10.07
N THR A 619 -20.86 -26.06 9.62
CA THR A 619 -19.59 -26.75 9.76
C THR A 619 -18.83 -26.31 11.00
N MET A 620 -18.74 -25.00 11.28
CA MET A 620 -17.93 -24.49 12.39
C MET A 620 -18.50 -24.84 13.76
N GLY A 621 -17.61 -24.99 14.73
CA GLY A 621 -17.96 -25.35 16.10
C GLY A 621 -18.76 -24.26 16.81
N ASN A 622 -19.01 -24.46 18.10
CA ASN A 622 -19.61 -23.45 18.97
C ASN A 622 -18.54 -22.92 19.94
N ALA A 623 -18.91 -22.02 20.87
CA ALA A 623 -17.98 -21.45 21.85
C ALA A 623 -17.17 -22.47 22.69
N ASN A 624 -17.53 -23.77 22.71
CA ASN A 624 -16.74 -24.82 23.38
C ASN A 624 -15.87 -25.66 22.44
N GLN A 625 -15.87 -25.37 21.14
CA GLN A 625 -15.14 -26.11 20.12
C GLN A 625 -14.66 -25.13 19.04
N LEU A 626 -13.39 -24.74 19.11
CA LEU A 626 -12.75 -23.89 18.11
C LEU A 626 -12.33 -24.71 16.87
N PRO A 627 -12.33 -24.12 15.66
CA PRO A 627 -12.77 -22.75 15.34
C PRO A 627 -14.30 -22.58 15.42
N HIS A 628 -14.74 -21.38 15.84
CA HIS A 628 -16.15 -21.03 16.07
C HIS A 628 -16.53 -19.75 15.30
N LEU A 629 -17.55 -19.85 14.45
CA LEU A 629 -18.08 -18.70 13.71
C LEU A 629 -18.92 -17.79 14.63
N VAL A 630 -18.38 -16.63 14.96
CA VAL A 630 -18.98 -15.66 15.89
C VAL A 630 -19.98 -14.75 15.18
N LEU A 631 -19.61 -14.25 13.99
CA LEU A 631 -20.46 -13.43 13.13
C LEU A 631 -20.35 -13.97 11.70
N ALA A 632 -21.49 -14.10 11.02
CA ALA A 632 -21.54 -14.61 9.65
C ALA A 632 -22.06 -13.52 8.71
N ASN A 633 -21.33 -13.24 7.63
CA ASN A 633 -21.79 -12.48 6.46
C ASN A 633 -22.48 -11.15 6.79
N GLN A 634 -21.91 -10.38 7.71
CA GLN A 634 -22.43 -9.06 8.08
C GLN A 634 -22.16 -8.06 6.96
N ASP A 635 -23.22 -7.46 6.41
CA ASP A 635 -23.10 -6.46 5.36
C ASP A 635 -22.33 -5.21 5.85
N ILE A 636 -21.40 -4.73 5.02
CA ILE A 636 -20.68 -3.48 5.25
C ILE A 636 -21.15 -2.43 4.23
N GLY A 637 -21.46 -1.23 4.72
CA GLY A 637 -21.75 -0.07 3.87
C GLY A 637 -22.86 -0.31 2.85
N ASP A 638 -22.50 -0.35 1.57
CA ASP A 638 -23.41 -0.57 0.44
C ASP A 638 -23.64 -2.04 0.08
N ARG A 639 -23.21 -2.98 0.94
CA ARG A 639 -23.35 -4.44 0.78
C ARG A 639 -22.51 -5.04 -0.34
N VAL A 640 -21.52 -4.31 -0.84
CA VAL A 640 -20.51 -4.87 -1.77
C VAL A 640 -19.55 -5.80 -1.02
N TRP A 641 -19.32 -5.50 0.26
CA TRP A 641 -18.46 -6.26 1.16
C TRP A 641 -19.27 -6.81 2.32
N GLN A 642 -18.86 -7.97 2.81
CA GLN A 642 -19.34 -8.61 4.01
C GLN A 642 -18.17 -8.94 4.94
N MET A 643 -18.46 -9.02 6.24
CA MET A 643 -17.55 -9.52 7.25
C MET A 643 -18.07 -10.79 7.89
N SER A 644 -17.18 -11.77 8.04
CA SER A 644 -17.35 -12.89 8.95
C SER A 644 -16.26 -12.84 10.03
N VAL A 645 -16.61 -13.21 11.27
CA VAL A 645 -15.68 -13.21 12.41
C VAL A 645 -15.63 -14.62 12.98
N VAL A 646 -14.42 -15.18 13.08
CA VAL A 646 -14.18 -16.52 13.61
C VAL A 646 -13.27 -16.42 14.82
N GLU A 647 -13.67 -17.04 15.93
CA GLU A 647 -12.78 -17.30 17.06
C GLU A 647 -11.97 -18.57 16.76
N ILE A 648 -10.65 -18.49 16.89
CA ILE A 648 -9.71 -19.55 16.51
C ILE A 648 -8.90 -20.02 17.71
N GLY A 649 -8.46 -21.28 17.65
CA GLY A 649 -7.51 -21.81 18.62
C GLY A 649 -6.13 -21.16 18.46
N PRO A 650 -5.19 -21.43 19.37
CA PRO A 650 -3.80 -21.09 19.13
C PRO A 650 -3.15 -22.06 18.14
N GLY A 651 -2.11 -21.60 17.47
CA GLY A 651 -1.35 -22.36 16.49
C GLY A 651 -1.33 -21.70 15.12
N ALA A 652 -0.75 -22.41 14.15
CA ALA A 652 -0.72 -21.99 12.77
C ALA A 652 -2.08 -22.26 12.11
N HIS A 653 -2.53 -21.31 11.30
CA HIS A 653 -3.79 -21.40 10.57
C HIS A 653 -3.58 -21.08 9.09
N ARG A 654 -4.38 -21.73 8.24
CA ARG A 654 -4.47 -21.43 6.82
C ARG A 654 -5.90 -21.08 6.46
N VAL A 655 -6.08 -19.98 5.75
CA VAL A 655 -7.39 -19.61 5.19
C VAL A 655 -7.27 -19.40 3.69
N GLU A 656 -8.20 -19.96 2.93
CA GLU A 656 -8.22 -19.90 1.47
C GLU A 656 -9.64 -19.73 0.92
N SER A 657 -9.76 -19.18 -0.28
CA SER A 657 -11.01 -19.11 -1.02
C SER A 657 -11.08 -20.26 -2.03
N ALA A 658 -12.11 -21.09 -1.92
CA ALA A 658 -12.31 -22.26 -2.76
C ALA A 658 -12.70 -21.90 -4.21
N ASP A 659 -13.38 -20.77 -4.38
CA ASP A 659 -13.83 -20.21 -5.65
C ASP A 659 -12.79 -19.28 -6.33
N GLY A 660 -11.70 -18.97 -5.64
CA GLY A 660 -10.62 -18.12 -6.15
C GLY A 660 -10.90 -16.61 -6.09
N ASP A 661 -11.94 -16.20 -5.37
CA ASP A 661 -12.19 -14.80 -5.02
C ASP A 661 -11.12 -14.24 -4.08
N ARG A 662 -10.97 -12.91 -4.11
CA ARG A 662 -10.04 -12.21 -3.22
C ARG A 662 -10.79 -11.71 -1.99
N PHE A 663 -10.20 -11.92 -0.82
CA PHE A 663 -10.69 -11.47 0.47
C PHE A 663 -9.54 -10.93 1.33
N GLY A 664 -9.85 -10.11 2.32
CA GLY A 664 -8.89 -9.56 3.28
C GLY A 664 -9.02 -10.24 4.64
N ILE A 665 -7.92 -10.29 5.40
CA ILE A 665 -7.95 -10.79 6.78
C ILE A 665 -7.25 -9.86 7.76
N THR A 666 -7.84 -9.76 8.95
CA THR A 666 -7.21 -9.13 10.12
C THR A 666 -7.20 -10.15 11.24
N VAL A 667 -6.06 -10.31 11.89
CA VAL A 667 -5.88 -11.23 13.03
C VAL A 667 -5.67 -10.38 14.27
N TYR A 668 -6.38 -10.70 15.34
CA TYR A 668 -6.26 -9.99 16.61
C TYR A 668 -6.63 -10.89 17.77
N ALA A 669 -6.20 -10.52 18.97
CA ALA A 669 -6.52 -11.27 20.18
C ALA A 669 -6.84 -10.37 21.36
N TYR A 670 -7.50 -10.97 22.34
CA TYR A 670 -7.75 -10.38 23.63
C TYR A 670 -7.30 -11.34 24.73
N ASP A 671 -6.63 -10.80 25.73
CA ASP A 671 -6.48 -11.40 27.04
C ASP A 671 -6.66 -10.29 28.08
N ARG A 672 -6.53 -10.60 29.37
CA ARG A 672 -6.63 -9.60 30.43
C ARG A 672 -5.56 -8.53 30.25
N ASP A 673 -6.01 -7.28 30.08
CA ASP A 673 -5.16 -6.08 30.02
C ASP A 673 -4.10 -6.09 28.88
N VAL A 674 -4.37 -6.83 27.78
CA VAL A 674 -3.46 -6.91 26.61
C VAL A 674 -4.18 -7.28 25.31
N SER A 675 -3.68 -6.83 24.17
CA SER A 675 -4.17 -7.21 22.83
C SER A 675 -3.07 -7.14 21.78
N TYR A 676 -3.21 -7.83 20.66
CA TYR A 676 -2.43 -7.54 19.45
C TYR A 676 -3.36 -7.44 18.27
N ALA A 677 -2.94 -6.74 17.21
CA ALA A 677 -3.66 -6.76 15.95
C ALA A 677 -2.74 -6.55 14.75
N TYR A 678 -2.90 -7.38 13.71
CA TYR A 678 -2.14 -7.22 12.48
C TYR A 678 -2.95 -7.65 11.25
N ALA A 679 -2.57 -7.12 10.08
CA ALA A 679 -3.06 -7.61 8.81
C ALA A 679 -2.43 -8.99 8.51
N GLY A 680 -3.23 -10.01 8.21
CA GLY A 680 -2.68 -11.36 7.97
C GLY A 680 -1.94 -11.54 6.64
N GLY A 681 -1.89 -10.50 5.81
CA GLY A 681 -1.11 -10.46 4.57
C GLY A 681 -1.68 -9.50 3.52
N MET A 682 -0.94 -9.24 2.45
CA MET A 682 -1.41 -8.43 1.32
C MET A 682 -0.52 -8.58 0.06
N ASP A 683 -1.03 -8.26 -1.12
CA ASP A 683 -0.29 -8.41 -2.39
C ASP A 683 0.82 -7.37 -2.63
N LEU A 684 0.90 -6.30 -1.82
CA LEU A 684 1.84 -5.14 -1.92
C LEU A 684 2.16 -4.69 -3.36
N ALA A 685 1.21 -4.85 -4.28
CA ALA A 685 1.34 -4.38 -5.65
C ALA A 685 1.52 -2.86 -5.60
N LYS A 686 2.52 -2.32 -6.32
CA LYS A 686 2.73 -0.86 -6.38
C LYS A 686 1.93 -0.28 -7.55
N ALA A 687 1.32 0.89 -7.37
CA ALA A 687 0.73 1.62 -8.49
C ALA A 687 1.81 1.86 -9.56
N ALA A 688 1.46 1.72 -10.84
CA ALA A 688 2.35 2.17 -11.90
C ALA A 688 2.61 3.67 -11.67
N GLY A 689 3.89 4.07 -11.65
CA GLY A 689 4.24 5.48 -11.51
C GLY A 689 3.54 6.31 -12.60
N PRO A 690 3.29 7.61 -12.33
CA PRO A 690 2.71 8.51 -13.32
C PRO A 690 3.51 8.58 -14.62
#